data_AF-A0A7Z7FG46-F1
#
_entry.id   AF-A0A7Z7FG46-F1
#
_cell.length_a   1.000
_cell.length_b   1.000
_cell.length_c   1.000
_cell.angle_alpha   90.00
_cell.angle_beta   90.00
_cell.angle_gamma   90.00
#
_symmetry.space_group_name_H-M   'P 1'
#
loop_
_entity.id
_entity.type
_entity.pdbx_description
1 polymer ?
#
loop_
_entity_poly.entity_id
_entity_poly.type
_entity_poly.pdbx_seq_one_letter_code
_entity_poly.pdbx_strand_id
1 'polypeptide(L)'
;MTEQVESLREYFTSIFESCNERDNALQHVVVLSYEFDDQQVLNLALRRSLSAAPEARTSDIADLLRIVPVMIYDARKTREHNQLPHFMELLPVRTQPWSCHHAKAYLVVTQRQVHLALGSMNLTRTGLFANREVFETFTWSDAGRGERADLAVLREFVEVLARGYSSFDSRPLATAVESVRLRLERWVASEGEESAVLIHQGYDDGVTGLAALARAWRNAFGDALPERAIAVSPFFDGNAQAAVFAQDLKRTFPSLSTLDVVTDAPVAQYLCRDHFRALPGTRLFLIPETLTEGERERIAQANQPADLAALAITRKLHAKVLVLARGNEALVYLGSANFTRKAWCGANHEMGVARVHRGSVDKLFSAICNGLSAEQIDRYCDLPSNTPDEMPESEDDYQDQPDYPEFVQGIELVEMPNSDLMVFDVRAEPINLAQLADYDVSWGGLPLHFTNGCSNPLDQSQLIGRIIGARNLKFVRRGAPERIYYLPFRHAAALFQQRERYVLSTAEDWMLHYLKERLPLDRDPDEFVPGDPNIVDDDPAAAIHAMRERNIVIGMQQHLNLFGRVQEAFRKRAAQCLEAPLPEQFRRWGDEVEEPLATFADVLLRDAKGRPQSGADSLFRLGELVLFARELAAGSNVGRALWMRLKSKLPVQHGDAAVMEYLSFCHEGL
;
A
#
# COMPACT_ATOMS: atom_id res chain seq x y z
N MET A 1 -7.99 3.05 -27.29
CA MET A 1 -8.04 1.58 -27.11
C MET A 1 -7.05 1.28 -26.01
N THR A 2 -7.53 0.97 -24.81
CA THR A 2 -6.67 0.46 -23.74
C THR A 2 -6.13 -0.90 -24.17
N GLU A 3 -4.82 -1.11 -24.09
CA GLU A 3 -4.24 -2.44 -24.22
C GLU A 3 -4.94 -3.37 -23.23
N GLN A 4 -5.39 -4.53 -23.71
CA GLN A 4 -6.10 -5.48 -22.88
C GLN A 4 -5.08 -6.15 -21.97
N VAL A 5 -4.99 -5.69 -20.73
CA VAL A 5 -4.07 -6.26 -19.74
C VAL A 5 -4.61 -7.60 -19.27
N GLU A 6 -3.82 -8.67 -19.41
CA GLU A 6 -4.28 -10.03 -19.10
C GLU A 6 -4.15 -10.35 -17.59
N SER A 7 -3.27 -9.66 -16.86
CA SER A 7 -3.10 -9.83 -15.42
C SER A 7 -2.65 -8.56 -14.68
N LEU A 8 -2.97 -8.46 -13.38
CA LEU A 8 -2.44 -7.37 -12.53
C LEU A 8 -0.92 -7.40 -12.42
N ARG A 9 -0.31 -8.59 -12.51
CA ARG A 9 1.16 -8.70 -12.54
C ARG A 9 1.72 -7.94 -13.74
N GLU A 10 1.17 -8.15 -14.93
CA GLU A 10 1.57 -7.41 -16.13
C GLU A 10 1.27 -5.92 -16.01
N TYR A 11 0.09 -5.56 -15.48
CA TYR A 11 -0.28 -4.17 -15.27
C TYR A 11 0.77 -3.42 -14.44
N PHE A 12 1.08 -3.93 -13.25
CA PHE A 12 2.06 -3.30 -12.37
C PHE A 12 3.48 -3.41 -12.91
N THR A 13 3.85 -4.51 -13.56
CA THR A 13 5.17 -4.65 -14.21
C THR A 13 5.38 -3.57 -15.26
N SER A 14 4.39 -3.31 -16.13
CA SER A 14 4.46 -2.23 -17.12
C SER A 14 4.62 -0.84 -16.47
N ILE A 15 3.88 -0.57 -15.39
CA ILE A 15 4.05 0.67 -14.62
C ILE A 15 5.46 0.78 -14.03
N PHE A 16 6.01 -0.33 -13.51
CA PHE A 16 7.34 -0.34 -12.90
C PHE A 16 8.47 -0.21 -13.92
N GLU A 17 8.32 -0.82 -15.09
CA GLU A 17 9.23 -0.65 -16.21
C GLU A 17 9.22 0.79 -16.71
N SER A 18 8.04 1.42 -16.83
CA SER A 18 7.94 2.83 -17.22
C SER A 18 8.54 3.78 -16.18
N CYS A 19 8.57 3.38 -14.90
CA CYS A 19 9.25 4.14 -13.84
C CYS A 19 10.78 4.11 -13.94
N ASN A 20 11.36 3.19 -14.73
CA ASN A 20 12.81 3.15 -14.98
C ASN A 20 13.24 4.13 -16.09
N GLU A 21 12.29 4.69 -16.83
CA GLU A 21 12.55 5.75 -17.79
C GLU A 21 13.01 7.04 -17.11
N ARG A 22 13.88 7.79 -17.80
CA ARG A 22 14.32 9.10 -17.32
C ARG A 22 13.12 10.03 -17.15
N ASP A 23 13.00 10.65 -15.98
CA ASP A 23 11.95 11.63 -15.63
C ASP A 23 10.51 11.07 -15.52
N ASN A 24 10.35 9.78 -15.17
CA ASN A 24 9.06 9.17 -14.85
C ASN A 24 9.01 8.53 -13.45
N ALA A 25 9.58 9.19 -12.45
CA ALA A 25 9.69 8.58 -11.12
C ALA A 25 8.31 8.31 -10.47
N LEU A 26 8.19 7.21 -9.72
CA LEU A 26 7.06 6.95 -8.82
C LEU A 26 6.97 8.06 -7.76
N GLN A 27 5.77 8.62 -7.57
CA GLN A 27 5.48 9.71 -6.64
C GLN A 27 4.60 9.26 -5.47
N HIS A 28 3.49 8.57 -5.76
CA HIS A 28 2.53 8.16 -4.73
C HIS A 28 1.96 6.77 -5.00
N VAL A 29 1.66 6.05 -3.91
CA VAL A 29 0.93 4.78 -3.91
C VAL A 29 -0.13 4.86 -2.83
N VAL A 30 -1.40 4.72 -3.21
CA VAL A 30 -2.54 4.65 -2.29
C VAL A 30 -3.33 3.40 -2.62
N VAL A 31 -3.55 2.55 -1.61
CA VAL A 31 -4.28 1.30 -1.78
C VAL A 31 -5.44 1.24 -0.80
N LEU A 32 -6.61 0.91 -1.32
CA LEU A 32 -7.77 0.45 -0.54
C LEU A 32 -7.83 -1.07 -0.70
N SER A 33 -7.94 -1.80 0.41
CA SER A 33 -8.10 -3.26 0.40
C SER A 33 -8.81 -3.71 1.67
N TYR A 34 -9.55 -4.82 1.67
CA TYR A 34 -10.16 -5.33 2.90
C TYR A 34 -9.10 -5.80 3.90
N GLU A 35 -8.10 -6.51 3.38
CA GLU A 35 -6.92 -7.03 4.07
C GLU A 35 -5.72 -7.01 3.11
N PHE A 36 -4.50 -7.22 3.62
CA PHE A 36 -3.32 -7.25 2.77
C PHE A 36 -2.17 -8.08 3.35
N ASP A 37 -1.24 -8.47 2.48
CA ASP A 37 0.02 -9.09 2.84
C ASP A 37 1.18 -8.11 2.82
N ASP A 38 2.01 -8.12 3.87
CA ASP A 38 3.20 -7.27 3.99
C ASP A 38 4.08 -7.37 2.73
N GLN A 39 4.31 -8.61 2.24
CA GLN A 39 5.07 -8.88 1.02
C GLN A 39 4.50 -8.14 -0.20
N GLN A 40 3.18 -8.14 -0.38
CA GLN A 40 2.55 -7.57 -1.57
C GLN A 40 2.58 -6.04 -1.54
N VAL A 41 2.41 -5.47 -0.35
CA VAL A 41 2.59 -4.03 -0.11
C VAL A 41 4.03 -3.61 -0.41
N LEU A 42 5.02 -4.34 0.10
CA LEU A 42 6.43 -4.08 -0.17
C LEU A 42 6.75 -4.19 -1.66
N ASN A 43 6.28 -5.25 -2.34
CA ASN A 43 6.54 -5.43 -3.77
C ASN A 43 5.95 -4.30 -4.61
N LEU A 44 4.71 -3.87 -4.29
CA LEU A 44 4.07 -2.75 -4.96
C LEU A 44 4.86 -1.45 -4.77
N ALA A 45 5.23 -1.15 -3.53
CA ALA A 45 5.89 0.11 -3.20
C ALA A 45 7.36 0.17 -3.66
N LEU A 46 8.03 -0.98 -3.75
CA LEU A 46 9.42 -1.10 -4.19
C LEU A 46 9.57 -1.32 -5.71
N ARG A 47 8.46 -1.35 -6.45
CA ARG A 47 8.44 -1.58 -7.91
C ARG A 47 9.09 -2.92 -8.28
N ARG A 48 8.84 -3.94 -7.45
CA ARG A 48 9.33 -5.30 -7.66
C ARG A 48 8.22 -6.13 -8.30
N SER A 49 8.58 -7.27 -8.88
CA SER A 49 7.56 -8.27 -9.24
C SER A 49 6.72 -8.57 -8.00
N LEU A 50 5.40 -8.61 -8.16
CA LEU A 50 4.49 -8.98 -7.07
C LEU A 50 4.74 -10.42 -6.56
N SER A 51 5.39 -11.27 -7.37
CA SER A 51 5.82 -12.61 -6.99
C SER A 51 7.19 -12.67 -6.28
N ALA A 52 7.91 -11.54 -6.18
CA ALA A 52 9.25 -11.51 -5.58
C ALA A 52 9.21 -11.86 -4.09
N ALA A 53 10.27 -12.50 -3.60
CA ALA A 53 10.43 -12.84 -2.19
C ALA A 53 10.37 -11.59 -1.28
N PRO A 54 9.91 -11.74 -0.02
CA PRO A 54 9.58 -10.62 0.86
C PRO A 54 10.77 -9.79 1.39
N GLU A 55 12.01 -10.09 1.01
CA GLU A 55 13.18 -9.46 1.61
C GLU A 55 13.42 -8.05 1.07
N ALA A 56 12.97 -7.04 1.82
CA ALA A 56 13.30 -5.64 1.57
C ALA A 56 14.71 -5.32 2.10
N ARG A 57 15.58 -4.72 1.27
CA ARG A 57 16.91 -4.26 1.71
C ARG A 57 16.78 -2.90 2.40
N THR A 58 17.80 -2.51 3.18
CA THR A 58 17.88 -1.15 3.75
C THR A 58 17.77 -0.06 2.69
N SER A 59 18.38 -0.26 1.51
CA SER A 59 18.27 0.66 0.37
C SER A 59 16.86 0.75 -0.20
N ASP A 60 16.10 -0.35 -0.14
CA ASP A 60 14.71 -0.40 -0.60
C ASP A 60 13.80 0.34 0.39
N ILE A 61 14.05 0.20 1.69
CA ILE A 61 13.32 0.92 2.73
C ILE A 61 13.53 2.43 2.61
N ALA A 62 14.74 2.86 2.22
CA ALA A 62 15.03 4.25 1.96
C ALA A 62 14.23 4.81 0.76
N ASP A 63 13.99 4.02 -0.29
CA ASP A 63 13.07 4.40 -1.38
C ASP A 63 11.63 4.60 -0.89
N LEU A 64 11.18 3.79 0.08
CA LEU A 64 9.85 3.93 0.70
C LEU A 64 9.69 5.22 1.49
N LEU A 65 10.78 5.79 2.04
CA LEU A 65 10.75 7.06 2.76
C LEU A 65 10.30 8.24 1.89
N ARG A 66 10.52 8.15 0.58
CA ARG A 66 10.16 9.19 -0.38
C ARG A 66 8.71 9.08 -0.82
N ILE A 67 8.23 7.85 -1.04
CA ILE A 67 6.90 7.58 -1.59
C ILE A 67 5.83 7.56 -0.49
N VAL A 68 6.19 7.03 0.70
CA VAL A 68 5.31 6.91 1.88
C VAL A 68 3.97 6.28 1.50
N PRO A 69 3.94 4.99 1.14
CA PRO A 69 2.72 4.36 0.64
C PRO A 69 1.62 4.40 1.71
N VAL A 70 0.39 4.63 1.25
CA VAL A 70 -0.80 4.71 2.10
C VAL A 70 -1.65 3.47 1.92
N MET A 71 -1.88 2.75 3.01
CA MET A 71 -2.70 1.55 3.05
C MET A 71 -3.97 1.81 3.85
N ILE A 72 -5.11 1.75 3.19
CA ILE A 72 -6.44 1.93 3.78
C ILE A 72 -7.14 0.58 3.79
N TYR A 73 -7.54 0.10 4.96
CA TYR A 73 -8.05 -1.25 5.12
C TYR A 73 -8.96 -1.42 6.32
N ASP A 74 -9.63 -2.57 6.44
CA ASP A 74 -10.52 -2.84 7.57
C ASP A 74 -9.73 -3.05 8.87
N ALA A 75 -10.04 -2.25 9.90
CA ALA A 75 -9.32 -2.29 11.17
C ALA A 75 -9.33 -3.66 11.85
N ARG A 76 -10.34 -4.49 11.59
CA ARG A 76 -10.43 -5.84 12.19
C ARG A 76 -9.48 -6.83 11.55
N LYS A 77 -8.92 -6.49 10.38
CA LYS A 77 -7.91 -7.29 9.67
C LYS A 77 -6.47 -6.88 10.02
N THR A 78 -6.28 -5.96 10.96
CA THR A 78 -4.92 -5.64 11.45
C THR A 78 -4.31 -6.85 12.13
N ARG A 79 -3.13 -7.26 11.65
CA ARG A 79 -2.36 -8.39 12.19
C ARG A 79 -0.98 -7.93 12.67
N GLU A 80 -0.17 -8.85 13.18
CA GLU A 80 1.23 -8.56 13.50
C GLU A 80 2.02 -8.36 12.19
N HIS A 81 2.10 -7.12 11.71
CA HIS A 81 2.81 -6.76 10.47
C HIS A 81 4.33 -6.80 10.70
N ASN A 82 4.90 -8.00 10.51
CA ASN A 82 6.28 -8.34 10.84
C ASN A 82 7.31 -7.94 9.76
N GLN A 83 6.89 -7.40 8.63
CA GLN A 83 7.83 -7.00 7.55
C GLN A 83 7.67 -5.55 7.11
N LEU A 84 6.62 -4.86 7.54
CA LEU A 84 6.38 -3.48 7.12
C LEU A 84 7.28 -2.48 7.86
N PRO A 85 7.84 -1.49 7.14
CA PRO A 85 8.58 -0.42 7.77
C PRO A 85 7.64 0.62 8.41
N HIS A 86 8.11 1.28 9.47
CA HIS A 86 7.32 2.27 10.23
C HIS A 86 6.87 3.48 9.43
N PHE A 87 7.57 3.77 8.33
CA PHE A 87 7.34 4.94 7.50
C PHE A 87 6.24 4.73 6.46
N MET A 88 5.57 3.58 6.48
CA MET A 88 4.32 3.37 5.76
C MET A 88 3.15 3.93 6.54
N GLU A 89 2.21 4.56 5.86
CA GLU A 89 0.99 5.05 6.47
C GLU A 89 -0.07 3.94 6.44
N LEU A 90 -0.46 3.45 7.62
CA LEU A 90 -1.53 2.47 7.78
C LEU A 90 -2.76 3.17 8.35
N LEU A 91 -3.86 3.14 7.60
CA LEU A 91 -5.15 3.78 7.92
C LEU A 91 -6.22 2.70 8.13
N PRO A 92 -6.30 2.10 9.34
CA PRO A 92 -7.31 1.09 9.66
C PRO A 92 -8.70 1.72 9.82
N VAL A 93 -9.57 1.52 8.84
CA VAL A 93 -10.94 2.02 8.81
C VAL A 93 -11.78 1.20 9.78
N ARG A 94 -12.34 1.91 10.76
CA ARG A 94 -13.34 1.35 11.67
C ARG A 94 -14.72 1.58 11.10
N THR A 95 -15.46 0.50 10.92
CA THR A 95 -16.85 0.54 10.50
C THR A 95 -17.77 0.14 11.64
N GLN A 96 -19.04 0.49 11.55
CA GLN A 96 -20.04 0.09 12.54
C GLN A 96 -20.16 -1.44 12.65
N PRO A 97 -20.71 -1.94 13.77
CA PRO A 97 -21.05 -3.35 13.90
C PRO A 97 -21.85 -3.83 12.68
N TRP A 98 -21.55 -5.03 12.22
CA TRP A 98 -22.17 -5.67 11.05
C TRP A 98 -21.90 -5.03 9.68
N SER A 99 -21.01 -4.04 9.56
CA SER A 99 -20.48 -3.54 8.27
C SER A 99 -18.98 -3.76 8.13
N CYS A 100 -18.41 -3.52 6.95
CA CYS A 100 -16.95 -3.58 6.70
C CYS A 100 -16.44 -2.60 5.66
N HIS A 101 -15.14 -2.29 5.73
CA HIS A 101 -14.41 -1.62 4.68
C HIS A 101 -13.99 -2.63 3.63
N HIS A 102 -14.64 -2.65 2.47
CA HIS A 102 -14.50 -3.74 1.52
C HIS A 102 -14.04 -3.29 0.12
N ALA A 103 -13.83 -1.99 -0.05
CA ALA A 103 -13.33 -1.40 -1.29
C ALA A 103 -11.90 -1.87 -1.61
N LYS A 104 -11.66 -2.11 -2.90
CA LYS A 104 -10.39 -2.58 -3.43
C LYS A 104 -9.99 -1.73 -4.62
N ALA A 105 -9.01 -0.85 -4.40
CA ALA A 105 -8.57 0.14 -5.37
C ALA A 105 -7.07 0.39 -5.23
N TYR A 106 -6.38 0.53 -6.35
CA TYR A 106 -4.93 0.70 -6.39
C TYR A 106 -4.61 1.94 -7.22
N LEU A 107 -4.23 3.03 -6.55
CA LEU A 107 -3.82 4.27 -7.19
C LEU A 107 -2.29 4.35 -7.18
N VAL A 108 -1.70 4.41 -8.36
CA VAL A 108 -0.26 4.61 -8.55
C VAL A 108 -0.04 5.89 -9.36
N VAL A 109 0.69 6.84 -8.79
CA VAL A 109 0.98 8.13 -9.42
C VAL A 109 2.46 8.19 -9.75
N THR A 110 2.79 8.24 -11.03
CA THR A 110 4.14 8.49 -11.54
C THR A 110 4.26 9.95 -11.96
N GLN A 111 5.47 10.43 -12.22
CA GLN A 111 5.68 11.82 -12.65
C GLN A 111 4.93 12.17 -13.94
N ARG A 112 4.64 11.20 -14.82
CA ARG A 112 3.92 11.44 -16.09
C ARG A 112 2.48 10.94 -16.12
N GLN A 113 2.15 9.93 -15.31
CA GLN A 113 0.90 9.19 -15.43
C GLN A 113 0.20 9.00 -14.08
N VAL A 114 -1.12 8.83 -14.13
CA VAL A 114 -1.96 8.36 -13.02
C VAL A 114 -2.58 7.04 -13.44
N HIS A 115 -2.39 6.01 -12.63
CA HIS A 115 -2.89 4.67 -12.86
C HIS A 115 -3.87 4.31 -11.74
N LEU A 116 -5.03 3.77 -12.11
CA LEU A 116 -6.03 3.29 -11.17
C LEU A 116 -6.49 1.88 -11.58
N ALA A 117 -6.36 0.91 -10.69
CA ALA A 117 -7.04 -0.38 -10.82
C ALA A 117 -8.15 -0.50 -9.80
N LEU A 118 -9.34 -0.91 -10.23
CA LEU A 118 -10.53 -1.16 -9.41
C LEU A 118 -10.98 -2.61 -9.65
N GLY A 119 -11.39 -3.33 -8.60
CA GLY A 119 -11.83 -4.71 -8.80
C GLY A 119 -12.24 -5.43 -7.52
N SER A 120 -12.17 -6.76 -7.59
CA SER A 120 -12.54 -7.66 -6.49
C SER A 120 -11.35 -8.16 -5.67
N MET A 121 -10.11 -7.85 -6.04
CA MET A 121 -8.88 -8.40 -5.45
C MET A 121 -8.40 -7.65 -4.20
N ASN A 122 -8.15 -8.39 -3.11
CA ASN A 122 -7.35 -7.90 -1.98
C ASN A 122 -5.86 -7.88 -2.35
N LEU A 123 -5.08 -7.03 -1.67
CA LEU A 123 -3.61 -7.00 -1.81
C LEU A 123 -2.96 -8.16 -1.02
N THR A 124 -3.40 -9.38 -1.31
CA THR A 124 -2.91 -10.62 -0.69
C THR A 124 -2.38 -11.55 -1.77
N ARG A 125 -1.58 -12.54 -1.38
CA ARG A 125 -1.12 -13.57 -2.32
C ARG A 125 -2.30 -14.31 -2.96
N THR A 126 -3.35 -14.60 -2.19
CA THR A 126 -4.56 -15.28 -2.69
C THR A 126 -5.31 -14.39 -3.68
N GLY A 127 -5.54 -13.13 -3.33
CA GLY A 127 -6.23 -12.15 -4.19
C GLY A 127 -5.48 -11.87 -5.50
N LEU A 128 -4.15 -11.84 -5.49
CA LEU A 128 -3.38 -11.53 -6.70
C LEU A 128 -3.05 -12.73 -7.58
N PHE A 129 -2.92 -13.94 -7.01
CA PHE A 129 -2.36 -15.10 -7.72
C PHE A 129 -3.20 -16.37 -7.70
N ALA A 130 -4.18 -16.50 -6.80
CA ALA A 130 -4.95 -17.74 -6.66
C ALA A 130 -6.40 -17.57 -7.11
N ASN A 131 -7.08 -16.53 -6.65
CA ASN A 131 -8.51 -16.36 -6.88
C ASN A 131 -8.84 -16.07 -8.35
N ARG A 132 -10.06 -16.41 -8.78
CA ARG A 132 -10.66 -15.88 -10.01
C ARG A 132 -11.23 -14.51 -9.68
N GLU A 133 -10.51 -13.46 -10.07
CA GLU A 133 -10.85 -12.06 -9.79
C GLU A 133 -11.31 -11.33 -11.06
N VAL A 134 -11.94 -10.18 -10.88
CA VAL A 134 -12.24 -9.22 -11.95
C VAL A 134 -11.66 -7.87 -11.58
N PHE A 135 -11.12 -7.16 -12.57
CA PHE A 135 -10.62 -5.82 -12.38
C PHE A 135 -10.75 -5.01 -13.66
N GLU A 136 -10.69 -3.70 -13.50
CA GLU A 136 -10.59 -2.73 -14.58
C GLU A 136 -9.50 -1.73 -14.27
N THR A 137 -8.78 -1.32 -15.31
CA THR A 137 -7.62 -0.43 -15.21
C THR A 137 -7.84 0.83 -16.01
N PHE A 138 -7.40 1.94 -15.43
CA PHE A 138 -7.40 3.25 -16.04
C PHE A 138 -5.99 3.81 -16.02
N THR A 139 -5.61 4.49 -17.09
CA THR A 139 -4.34 5.21 -17.18
C THR A 139 -4.60 6.56 -17.81
N TRP A 140 -4.17 7.62 -17.12
CA TRP A 140 -4.27 8.99 -17.59
C TRP A 140 -2.88 9.61 -17.65
N SER A 141 -2.61 10.41 -18.68
CA SER A 141 -1.35 11.11 -18.83
C SER A 141 -1.52 12.54 -19.36
N ASP A 142 -0.45 13.32 -19.24
CA ASP A 142 -0.39 14.66 -19.81
C ASP A 142 -0.33 14.66 -21.36
N ALA A 143 0.02 13.53 -22.00
CA ALA A 143 0.18 13.38 -23.44
C ALA A 143 -1.06 12.75 -24.11
N GLY A 144 -1.64 13.41 -25.11
CA GLY A 144 -2.66 12.83 -26.00
C GLY A 144 -4.13 13.03 -25.60
N ARG A 145 -5.04 13.00 -26.59
CA ARG A 145 -6.50 13.17 -26.41
C ARG A 145 -7.21 11.91 -25.89
N GLY A 146 -6.77 10.72 -26.30
CA GLY A 146 -7.40 9.45 -25.91
C GLY A 146 -7.01 8.92 -24.52
N GLU A 147 -6.08 9.58 -23.85
CA GLU A 147 -5.58 9.25 -22.49
C GLU A 147 -6.34 10.03 -21.40
N ARG A 148 -7.53 10.57 -21.76
CA ARG A 148 -8.39 11.43 -20.93
C ARG A 148 -9.86 10.99 -20.93
N ALA A 149 -10.14 9.77 -21.38
CA ALA A 149 -11.45 9.15 -21.21
C ALA A 149 -11.70 8.81 -19.73
N ASP A 150 -12.98 8.71 -19.35
CA ASP A 150 -13.42 8.29 -18.01
C ASP A 150 -12.81 9.13 -16.85
N LEU A 151 -12.54 10.43 -17.08
CA LEU A 151 -11.96 11.32 -16.06
C LEU A 151 -12.91 11.55 -14.89
N ALA A 152 -14.22 11.37 -15.09
CA ALA A 152 -15.20 11.44 -14.01
C ALA A 152 -14.91 10.38 -12.93
N VAL A 153 -14.46 9.18 -13.32
CA VAL A 153 -14.09 8.11 -12.39
C VAL A 153 -12.94 8.55 -11.48
N LEU A 154 -11.88 9.13 -12.05
CA LEU A 154 -10.74 9.61 -11.27
C LEU A 154 -11.15 10.76 -10.34
N ARG A 155 -11.96 11.69 -10.82
CA ARG A 155 -12.44 12.84 -10.03
C ARG A 155 -13.27 12.39 -8.84
N GLU A 156 -14.22 11.49 -9.05
CA GLU A 156 -15.07 10.95 -7.98
C GLU A 156 -14.24 10.12 -7.00
N PHE A 157 -13.30 9.30 -7.49
CA PHE A 157 -12.40 8.53 -6.62
C PHE A 157 -11.54 9.42 -5.72
N VAL A 158 -10.99 10.52 -6.24
CA VAL A 158 -10.22 11.50 -5.46
C VAL A 158 -11.10 12.20 -4.41
N GLU A 159 -12.36 12.49 -4.71
CA GLU A 159 -13.29 13.03 -3.72
C GLU A 159 -13.62 12.02 -2.62
N VAL A 160 -13.80 10.73 -2.96
CA VAL A 160 -13.95 9.67 -1.96
C VAL A 160 -12.71 9.60 -1.06
N LEU A 161 -11.50 9.67 -1.62
CA LEU A 161 -10.27 9.69 -0.83
C LEU A 161 -10.22 10.91 0.12
N ALA A 162 -10.51 12.09 -0.41
CA ALA A 162 -10.40 13.34 0.32
C ALA A 162 -11.43 13.47 1.44
N ARG A 163 -12.66 13.00 1.23
CA ARG A 163 -13.77 13.13 2.20
C ARG A 163 -13.86 11.91 3.11
N GLY A 164 -13.91 10.72 2.51
CA GLY A 164 -14.16 9.45 3.20
C GLY A 164 -13.08 9.05 4.20
N TYR A 165 -11.86 9.60 4.07
CA TYR A 165 -10.73 9.32 4.96
C TYR A 165 -10.13 10.57 5.59
N SER A 166 -10.84 11.70 5.55
CA SER A 166 -10.38 12.98 6.12
C SER A 166 -10.11 12.92 7.63
N SER A 167 -10.85 12.07 8.36
CA SER A 167 -10.71 11.89 9.82
C SER A 167 -9.34 11.39 10.25
N PHE A 168 -8.58 10.75 9.36
CA PHE A 168 -7.22 10.32 9.67
C PHE A 168 -6.21 11.46 9.73
N ASP A 169 -6.48 12.62 9.11
CA ASP A 169 -5.51 13.72 9.01
C ASP A 169 -4.14 13.25 8.47
N SER A 170 -4.18 12.43 7.42
CA SER A 170 -2.97 11.82 6.85
C SER A 170 -2.33 12.74 5.81
N ARG A 171 -1.18 13.33 6.15
CA ARG A 171 -0.41 14.20 5.23
C ARG A 171 0.02 13.49 3.93
N PRO A 172 0.51 12.23 3.95
CA PRO A 172 0.83 11.51 2.71
C PRO A 172 -0.39 11.34 1.79
N LEU A 173 -1.55 10.98 2.35
CA LEU A 173 -2.80 10.87 1.59
C LEU A 173 -3.23 12.22 1.00
N ALA A 174 -3.22 13.28 1.82
CA ALA A 174 -3.56 14.63 1.38
C ALA A 174 -2.66 15.12 0.25
N THR A 175 -1.35 14.80 0.32
CA THR A 175 -0.39 15.14 -0.73
C THR A 175 -0.68 14.39 -2.04
N ALA A 176 -1.01 13.09 -1.95
CA ALA A 176 -1.38 12.29 -3.12
C ALA A 176 -2.67 12.80 -3.78
N VAL A 177 -3.69 13.11 -2.97
CA VAL A 177 -4.97 13.71 -3.42
C VAL A 177 -4.72 15.03 -4.15
N GLU A 178 -3.92 15.92 -3.57
CA GLU A 178 -3.63 17.23 -4.17
C GLU A 178 -2.84 17.11 -5.48
N SER A 179 -1.85 16.21 -5.51
CA SER A 179 -1.07 15.92 -6.73
C SER A 179 -1.96 15.49 -7.90
N VAL A 180 -3.00 14.68 -7.64
CA VAL A 180 -3.98 14.28 -8.66
C VAL A 180 -4.95 15.42 -9.00
N ARG A 181 -5.42 16.21 -8.03
CA ARG A 181 -6.29 17.38 -8.29
C ARG A 181 -5.64 18.38 -9.24
N LEU A 182 -4.36 18.72 -9.02
CA LEU A 182 -3.59 19.61 -9.89
C LEU A 182 -3.42 19.06 -11.33
N ARG A 183 -3.50 17.74 -11.52
CA ARG A 183 -3.56 17.12 -12.86
C ARG A 183 -4.96 17.23 -13.46
N LEU A 184 -5.99 16.90 -12.68
CA LEU A 184 -7.39 16.99 -13.08
C LEU A 184 -7.83 18.42 -13.48
N GLU A 185 -7.21 19.46 -12.93
CA GLU A 185 -7.45 20.85 -13.35
C GLU A 185 -6.90 21.16 -14.75
N ARG A 186 -5.80 20.50 -15.14
CA ARG A 186 -5.16 20.64 -16.45
C ARG A 186 -5.80 19.75 -17.50
N TRP A 187 -6.40 18.64 -17.08
CA TRP A 187 -7.07 17.69 -17.95
C TRP A 187 -8.52 18.10 -18.19
N VAL A 188 -8.76 18.74 -19.33
CA VAL A 188 -10.12 18.98 -19.82
C VAL A 188 -10.69 17.66 -20.33
N ALA A 189 -11.87 17.28 -19.85
CA ALA A 189 -12.60 16.12 -20.36
C ALA A 189 -13.00 16.36 -21.83
N SER A 190 -12.76 15.38 -22.68
CA SER A 190 -13.30 15.37 -24.04
C SER A 190 -14.80 15.05 -23.95
N GLU A 191 -15.67 15.90 -24.53
CA GLU A 191 -17.10 15.58 -24.62
C GLU A 191 -17.30 14.27 -25.40
N GLY A 192 -18.01 13.30 -24.81
CA GLY A 192 -18.37 12.03 -25.45
C GLY A 192 -17.45 10.83 -25.19
N GLU A 193 -16.39 10.98 -24.37
CA GLU A 193 -15.46 9.89 -24.03
C GLU A 193 -15.72 9.24 -22.65
N GLU A 194 -16.73 9.69 -21.90
CA GLU A 194 -17.12 9.12 -20.61
C GLU A 194 -18.08 7.93 -20.83
N SER A 195 -17.63 6.72 -20.50
CA SER A 195 -18.42 5.49 -20.60
C SER A 195 -18.44 4.67 -19.32
N ALA A 196 -17.57 5.01 -18.36
CA ALA A 196 -17.49 4.43 -17.03
C ALA A 196 -17.96 5.40 -15.94
N VAL A 197 -18.53 4.85 -14.87
CA VAL A 197 -18.99 5.60 -13.69
C VAL A 197 -18.54 4.86 -12.44
N LEU A 198 -17.97 5.57 -11.46
CA LEU A 198 -17.61 4.98 -10.19
C LEU A 198 -18.90 4.64 -9.42
N ILE A 199 -18.97 3.42 -8.88
CA ILE A 199 -20.08 2.99 -8.03
C ILE A 199 -19.49 2.66 -6.67
N HIS A 200 -19.91 3.40 -5.65
CA HIS A 200 -19.48 3.16 -4.29
C HIS A 200 -20.64 3.29 -3.30
N GLN A 201 -20.48 2.68 -2.13
CA GLN A 201 -21.43 2.70 -1.02
C GLN A 201 -20.67 2.96 0.28
N GLY A 202 -21.31 3.55 1.28
CA GLY A 202 -20.72 3.73 2.62
C GLY A 202 -19.81 4.96 2.77
N TYR A 203 -19.64 5.74 1.70
CA TYR A 203 -18.85 6.97 1.69
C TYR A 203 -19.69 8.26 1.68
N ASP A 204 -20.91 8.19 1.14
CA ASP A 204 -21.86 9.30 1.10
C ASP A 204 -23.10 8.97 1.94
N ASP A 205 -23.58 9.96 2.68
CA ASP A 205 -24.77 9.81 3.53
C ASP A 205 -26.02 9.46 2.69
N GLY A 206 -26.55 8.26 2.90
CA GLY A 206 -27.88 7.85 2.40
C GLY A 206 -27.95 7.38 0.95
N VAL A 207 -26.83 7.27 0.22
CA VAL A 207 -26.82 6.72 -1.15
C VAL A 207 -26.34 5.26 -1.12
N THR A 208 -27.22 4.34 -1.51
CA THR A 208 -26.87 2.91 -1.62
C THR A 208 -26.22 2.59 -2.98
N GLY A 209 -25.44 1.51 -3.04
CA GLY A 209 -24.84 1.06 -4.30
C GLY A 209 -25.89 0.76 -5.38
N LEU A 210 -27.03 0.18 -4.99
CA LEU A 210 -28.15 -0.08 -5.90
C LEU A 210 -28.78 1.21 -6.44
N ALA A 211 -28.91 2.25 -5.62
CA ALA A 211 -29.41 3.55 -6.06
C ALA A 211 -28.43 4.25 -7.01
N ALA A 212 -27.12 4.15 -6.74
CA ALA A 212 -26.07 4.63 -7.63
C ALA A 212 -26.11 3.91 -8.99
N LEU A 213 -26.28 2.58 -8.99
CA LEU A 213 -26.42 1.78 -10.21
C LEU A 213 -27.66 2.16 -11.03
N ALA A 214 -28.81 2.39 -10.37
CA ALA A 214 -30.02 2.85 -11.03
C ALA A 214 -29.88 4.26 -11.61
N ARG A 215 -29.13 5.15 -10.96
CA ARG A 215 -28.78 6.47 -11.49
C ARG A 215 -27.87 6.34 -12.71
N ALA A 216 -26.83 5.51 -12.65
CA ALA A 216 -25.93 5.26 -13.77
C ALA A 216 -26.68 4.69 -14.99
N TRP A 217 -27.61 3.75 -14.78
CA TRP A 217 -28.48 3.23 -15.83
C TRP A 217 -29.31 4.33 -16.51
N ARG A 218 -30.02 5.14 -15.71
CA ARG A 218 -30.86 6.24 -16.24
C ARG A 218 -30.04 7.28 -17.00
N ASN A 219 -28.84 7.59 -16.51
CA ASN A 219 -27.95 8.52 -17.21
C ASN A 219 -27.50 7.98 -18.57
N ALA A 220 -27.28 6.66 -18.68
CA ALA A 220 -26.81 6.03 -19.91
C ALA A 220 -27.92 5.75 -20.93
N PHE A 221 -29.12 5.37 -20.48
CA PHE A 221 -30.19 4.83 -21.33
C PHE A 221 -31.56 5.50 -21.14
N GLY A 222 -31.65 6.57 -20.36
CA GLY A 222 -32.90 7.28 -20.08
C GLY A 222 -33.89 6.47 -19.23
N ASP A 223 -35.18 6.60 -19.52
CA ASP A 223 -36.27 5.92 -18.78
C ASP A 223 -36.50 4.46 -19.23
N ALA A 224 -35.70 3.96 -20.17
CA ALA A 224 -35.67 2.53 -20.48
C ALA A 224 -35.37 1.74 -19.19
N LEU A 225 -36.01 0.60 -18.99
CA LEU A 225 -35.73 -0.28 -17.84
C LEU A 225 -35.02 -1.55 -18.31
N PRO A 226 -34.06 -2.09 -17.53
CA PRO A 226 -33.43 -3.35 -17.87
C PRO A 226 -34.43 -4.51 -17.75
N GLU A 227 -34.28 -5.50 -18.62
CA GLU A 227 -35.16 -6.66 -18.76
C GLU A 227 -34.48 -7.96 -18.29
N ARG A 228 -33.14 -7.97 -18.27
CA ARG A 228 -32.29 -9.09 -17.84
C ARG A 228 -31.17 -8.61 -16.92
N ALA A 229 -30.81 -9.46 -15.96
CA ALA A 229 -29.63 -9.27 -15.12
C ALA A 229 -28.69 -10.49 -15.22
N ILE A 230 -27.38 -10.26 -15.07
CA ILE A 230 -26.37 -11.31 -14.92
C ILE A 230 -25.61 -11.01 -13.62
N ALA A 231 -25.49 -11.98 -12.73
CA ALA A 231 -24.79 -11.88 -11.46
C ALA A 231 -23.70 -12.93 -11.36
N VAL A 232 -22.45 -12.48 -11.21
CA VAL A 232 -21.33 -13.33 -10.79
C VAL A 232 -21.04 -12.98 -9.34
N SER A 233 -21.12 -13.96 -8.43
CA SER A 233 -20.74 -13.71 -7.04
C SER A 233 -20.42 -15.00 -6.29
N PRO A 234 -19.42 -14.99 -5.39
CA PRO A 234 -19.18 -16.08 -4.46
C PRO A 234 -20.11 -16.08 -3.25
N PHE A 235 -20.84 -14.98 -2.98
CA PHE A 235 -21.67 -14.84 -1.77
C PHE A 235 -23.07 -14.29 -2.07
N PHE A 236 -24.05 -14.87 -1.39
CA PHE A 236 -25.48 -14.53 -1.48
C PHE A 236 -26.05 -14.32 -0.07
N ASP A 237 -27.23 -13.71 0.04
CA ASP A 237 -27.88 -13.51 1.35
C ASP A 237 -28.21 -14.87 1.99
N GLY A 238 -27.69 -15.16 3.20
CA GLY A 238 -27.79 -16.48 3.82
C GLY A 238 -29.19 -16.93 4.27
N ASN A 239 -30.20 -16.05 4.28
CA ASN A 239 -31.58 -16.40 4.63
C ASN A 239 -32.55 -16.10 3.49
N ALA A 240 -32.90 -17.14 2.73
CA ALA A 240 -33.86 -17.08 1.62
C ALA A 240 -35.27 -16.61 2.01
N GLN A 241 -35.67 -16.81 3.27
CA GLN A 241 -36.99 -16.43 3.78
C GLN A 241 -37.03 -14.97 4.24
N ALA A 242 -35.88 -14.38 4.53
CA ALA A 242 -35.75 -12.95 4.78
C ALA A 242 -35.81 -12.16 3.45
N ALA A 243 -35.68 -10.84 3.54
CA ALA A 243 -35.48 -10.02 2.36
C ALA A 243 -34.08 -10.31 1.79
N VAL A 244 -34.03 -10.68 0.51
CA VAL A 244 -32.84 -11.01 -0.29
C VAL A 244 -32.63 -10.01 -1.43
N PHE A 245 -31.41 -9.88 -1.92
CA PHE A 245 -31.03 -8.83 -2.86
C PHE A 245 -31.76 -8.93 -4.20
N ALA A 246 -32.06 -10.15 -4.68
CA ALA A 246 -32.85 -10.34 -5.90
C ALA A 246 -34.22 -9.64 -5.83
N GLN A 247 -34.83 -9.56 -4.64
CA GLN A 247 -36.10 -8.85 -4.43
C GLN A 247 -35.90 -7.32 -4.50
N ASP A 248 -34.83 -6.80 -3.89
CA ASP A 248 -34.48 -5.38 -3.97
C ASP A 248 -34.16 -4.96 -5.41
N LEU A 249 -33.42 -5.79 -6.14
CA LEU A 249 -33.10 -5.58 -7.54
C LEU A 249 -34.37 -5.52 -8.41
N LYS A 250 -35.29 -6.48 -8.24
CA LYS A 250 -36.58 -6.50 -8.95
C LYS A 250 -37.46 -5.31 -8.60
N ARG A 251 -37.44 -4.85 -7.34
CA ARG A 251 -38.18 -3.66 -6.89
C ARG A 251 -37.65 -2.39 -7.54
N THR A 252 -36.32 -2.26 -7.64
CA THR A 252 -35.67 -1.10 -8.28
C THR A 252 -35.83 -1.12 -9.80
N PHE A 253 -35.84 -2.30 -10.42
CA PHE A 253 -36.02 -2.49 -11.85
C PHE A 253 -37.19 -3.44 -12.16
N PRO A 254 -38.45 -2.92 -12.16
CA PRO A 254 -39.65 -3.75 -12.28
C PRO A 254 -39.74 -4.58 -13.56
N SER A 255 -39.05 -4.18 -14.64
CA SER A 255 -39.06 -4.92 -15.92
C SER A 255 -38.15 -6.14 -15.95
N LEU A 256 -37.28 -6.34 -14.95
CA LEU A 256 -36.39 -7.50 -14.89
C LEU A 256 -37.19 -8.81 -14.83
N SER A 257 -36.98 -9.69 -15.80
CA SER A 257 -37.68 -10.98 -15.89
C SER A 257 -36.74 -12.18 -15.79
N THR A 258 -35.48 -11.97 -16.15
CA THR A 258 -34.44 -13.01 -16.27
C THR A 258 -33.24 -12.65 -15.40
N LEU A 259 -32.70 -13.64 -14.69
CA LEU A 259 -31.47 -13.52 -13.90
C LEU A 259 -30.55 -14.69 -14.20
N ASP A 260 -29.36 -14.42 -14.70
CA ASP A 260 -28.33 -15.43 -14.86
C ASP A 260 -27.36 -15.36 -13.70
N VAL A 261 -27.28 -16.42 -12.91
CA VAL A 261 -26.39 -16.51 -11.76
C VAL A 261 -25.19 -17.38 -12.13
N VAL A 262 -23.99 -16.88 -11.91
CA VAL A 262 -22.74 -17.64 -12.03
C VAL A 262 -22.05 -17.68 -10.67
N THR A 263 -21.78 -18.87 -10.15
CA THR A 263 -21.12 -19.05 -8.85
C THR A 263 -20.30 -20.34 -8.80
N ASP A 264 -19.53 -20.54 -7.73
CA ASP A 264 -18.78 -21.76 -7.49
C ASP A 264 -19.72 -22.94 -7.20
N ALA A 265 -19.40 -24.12 -7.72
CA ALA A 265 -20.18 -25.34 -7.46
C ALA A 265 -20.36 -25.63 -5.95
N PRO A 266 -19.32 -25.49 -5.08
CA PRO A 266 -19.50 -25.58 -3.63
C PRO A 266 -20.45 -24.55 -3.01
N VAL A 267 -20.67 -23.40 -3.63
CA VAL A 267 -21.59 -22.37 -3.09
C VAL A 267 -23.05 -22.76 -3.36
N ALA A 268 -23.31 -23.54 -4.41
CA ALA A 268 -24.66 -23.93 -4.81
C ALA A 268 -25.43 -24.70 -3.71
N GLN A 269 -24.74 -25.44 -2.85
CA GLN A 269 -25.36 -26.18 -1.73
C GLN A 269 -26.02 -25.23 -0.69
N TYR A 270 -25.56 -23.98 -0.62
CA TYR A 270 -26.12 -22.95 0.27
C TYR A 270 -27.23 -22.12 -0.41
N LEU A 271 -27.61 -22.47 -1.63
CA LEU A 271 -28.65 -21.78 -2.39
C LEU A 271 -29.92 -22.62 -2.48
N CYS A 272 -31.03 -21.92 -2.69
CA CYS A 272 -32.34 -22.52 -2.95
C CYS A 272 -33.14 -21.58 -3.86
N ARG A 273 -34.21 -22.09 -4.48
CA ARG A 273 -35.02 -21.32 -5.43
C ARG A 273 -35.68 -20.08 -4.79
N ASP A 274 -35.95 -20.11 -3.49
CA ASP A 274 -36.53 -18.97 -2.77
C ASP A 274 -35.64 -17.72 -2.74
N HIS A 275 -34.30 -17.87 -2.85
CA HIS A 275 -33.38 -16.73 -2.98
C HIS A 275 -33.68 -15.89 -4.24
N PHE A 276 -34.25 -16.52 -5.27
CA PHE A 276 -34.45 -15.92 -6.59
C PHE A 276 -35.92 -15.83 -6.99
N ARG A 277 -36.86 -16.13 -6.09
CA ARG A 277 -38.32 -16.19 -6.36
C ARG A 277 -38.91 -14.95 -7.05
N ALA A 278 -38.30 -13.79 -6.89
CA ALA A 278 -38.73 -12.54 -7.51
C ALA A 278 -38.49 -12.49 -9.04
N LEU A 279 -37.65 -13.40 -9.55
CA LEU A 279 -37.18 -13.45 -10.94
C LEU A 279 -37.41 -14.88 -11.47
N PRO A 280 -38.58 -15.17 -12.06
CA PRO A 280 -38.95 -16.53 -12.44
C PRO A 280 -38.10 -17.10 -13.58
N GLY A 281 -37.51 -16.26 -14.42
CA GLY A 281 -36.56 -16.66 -15.46
C GLY A 281 -35.12 -16.82 -14.95
N THR A 282 -34.93 -17.27 -13.71
CA THR A 282 -33.58 -17.46 -13.16
C THR A 282 -32.92 -18.70 -13.74
N ARG A 283 -31.64 -18.59 -14.09
CA ARG A 283 -30.76 -19.68 -14.53
C ARG A 283 -29.49 -19.70 -13.68
N LEU A 284 -28.92 -20.86 -13.44
CA LEU A 284 -27.73 -21.03 -12.59
C LEU A 284 -26.64 -21.77 -13.35
N PHE A 285 -25.43 -21.20 -13.38
CA PHE A 285 -24.26 -21.75 -14.02
C PHE A 285 -23.15 -21.90 -12.99
N LEU A 286 -22.55 -23.08 -12.92
CA LEU A 286 -21.60 -23.42 -11.87
C LEU A 286 -20.17 -23.46 -12.41
N ILE A 287 -19.26 -22.88 -11.64
CA ILE A 287 -17.81 -22.99 -11.84
C ILE A 287 -17.35 -24.26 -11.13
N PRO A 288 -16.68 -25.19 -11.84
CA PRO A 288 -16.22 -26.44 -11.24
C PRO A 288 -15.12 -26.17 -10.20
N GLU A 289 -15.10 -26.98 -9.15
CA GLU A 289 -14.10 -26.91 -8.07
C GLU A 289 -12.69 -27.20 -8.61
N THR A 290 -12.58 -28.12 -9.56
CA THR A 290 -11.34 -28.45 -10.25
C THR A 290 -11.16 -27.63 -11.53
N LEU A 291 -9.93 -27.21 -11.80
CA LEU A 291 -9.59 -26.52 -13.05
C LEU A 291 -9.95 -27.37 -14.28
N THR A 292 -10.62 -26.74 -15.25
CA THR A 292 -10.81 -27.31 -16.58
C THR A 292 -9.49 -27.30 -17.36
N GLU A 293 -9.36 -28.18 -18.36
CA GLU A 293 -8.17 -28.21 -19.21
C GLU A 293 -7.92 -26.85 -19.90
N GLY A 294 -8.97 -26.25 -20.45
CA GLY A 294 -8.85 -24.93 -21.07
C GLY A 294 -8.45 -23.82 -20.10
N GLU A 295 -8.78 -23.94 -18.80
CA GLU A 295 -8.28 -23.01 -17.79
C GLU A 295 -6.81 -23.24 -17.48
N ARG A 296 -6.38 -24.51 -17.40
CA ARG A 296 -4.96 -24.86 -17.21
C ARG A 296 -4.10 -24.34 -18.35
N GLU A 297 -4.56 -24.47 -19.59
CA GLU A 297 -3.87 -23.92 -20.77
C GLU A 297 -3.72 -22.38 -20.69
N ARG A 298 -4.79 -21.65 -20.34
CA ARG A 298 -4.73 -20.18 -20.15
C ARG A 298 -3.76 -19.78 -19.04
N ILE A 299 -3.78 -20.50 -17.91
CA ILE A 299 -2.86 -20.24 -16.80
C ILE A 299 -1.41 -20.52 -17.22
N ALA A 300 -1.15 -21.62 -17.93
CA ALA A 300 0.16 -21.96 -18.44
C ALA A 300 0.68 -20.92 -19.43
N GLN A 301 -0.17 -20.44 -20.34
CA GLN A 301 0.16 -19.38 -21.29
C GLN A 301 0.53 -18.07 -20.58
N ALA A 302 -0.27 -17.64 -19.60
CA ALA A 302 -0.02 -16.41 -18.86
C ALA A 302 1.21 -16.49 -17.94
N ASN A 303 1.76 -17.67 -17.66
CA ASN A 303 2.89 -17.85 -16.74
C ASN A 303 4.17 -18.36 -17.42
N GLN A 304 4.26 -18.30 -18.75
CA GLN A 304 5.49 -18.69 -19.44
C GLN A 304 6.69 -17.84 -18.96
N PRO A 305 7.85 -18.47 -18.66
CA PRO A 305 8.22 -19.86 -18.93
C PRO A 305 8.06 -20.86 -17.75
N ALA A 306 7.30 -20.56 -16.70
CA ALA A 306 7.18 -21.46 -15.54
C ALA A 306 6.48 -22.79 -15.90
N ASP A 307 7.08 -23.92 -15.52
CA ASP A 307 6.44 -25.24 -15.64
C ASP A 307 5.41 -25.42 -14.51
N LEU A 308 4.14 -25.56 -14.89
CA LEU A 308 3.01 -25.71 -13.97
C LEU A 308 2.40 -27.12 -14.00
N ALA A 309 2.95 -28.05 -14.80
CA ALA A 309 2.31 -29.35 -15.07
C ALA A 309 2.15 -30.23 -13.82
N ALA A 310 3.04 -30.08 -12.83
CA ALA A 310 3.01 -30.83 -11.59
C ALA A 310 2.29 -30.12 -10.42
N LEU A 311 1.81 -28.88 -10.61
CA LEU A 311 1.23 -28.10 -9.52
C LEU A 311 -0.28 -28.37 -9.36
N ALA A 312 -0.69 -28.72 -8.14
CA ALA A 312 -2.09 -28.75 -7.74
C ALA A 312 -2.60 -27.31 -7.57
N ILE A 313 -3.09 -26.72 -8.65
CA ILE A 313 -3.64 -25.36 -8.65
C ILE A 313 -5.14 -25.45 -8.38
N THR A 314 -5.58 -24.84 -7.28
CA THR A 314 -6.99 -24.61 -6.94
C THR A 314 -7.28 -23.13 -6.97
N ARG A 315 -8.39 -22.72 -7.61
CA ARG A 315 -8.82 -21.33 -7.69
C ARG A 315 -10.27 -21.23 -7.23
N LYS A 316 -10.56 -20.33 -6.30
CA LYS A 316 -11.93 -20.02 -5.86
C LYS A 316 -12.47 -18.82 -6.63
N LEU A 317 -13.78 -18.75 -6.85
CA LEU A 317 -14.42 -17.55 -7.35
C LEU A 317 -14.29 -16.45 -6.29
N HIS A 318 -13.83 -15.29 -6.72
CA HIS A 318 -13.87 -14.09 -5.91
C HIS A 318 -14.37 -12.86 -6.69
N ALA A 319 -14.39 -12.93 -8.02
CA ALA A 319 -14.97 -11.93 -8.90
C ALA A 319 -16.43 -11.61 -8.53
N LYS A 320 -16.76 -10.32 -8.52
CA LYS A 320 -18.14 -9.85 -8.42
C LYS A 320 -18.49 -9.00 -9.63
N VAL A 321 -19.52 -9.41 -10.35
CA VAL A 321 -20.00 -8.73 -11.56
C VAL A 321 -21.52 -8.65 -11.51
N LEU A 322 -22.08 -7.49 -11.85
CA LEU A 322 -23.50 -7.31 -12.04
C LEU A 322 -23.75 -6.61 -13.37
N VAL A 323 -24.44 -7.29 -14.28
CA VAL A 323 -24.85 -6.72 -15.57
C VAL A 323 -26.33 -6.46 -15.54
N LEU A 324 -26.74 -5.25 -15.90
CA LEU A 324 -28.13 -4.91 -16.23
C LEU A 324 -28.22 -4.78 -17.76
N ALA A 325 -29.26 -5.34 -18.38
CA ALA A 325 -29.34 -5.38 -19.83
C ALA A 325 -30.75 -5.18 -20.38
N ARG A 326 -30.81 -4.54 -21.56
CA ARG A 326 -32.00 -4.40 -22.41
C ARG A 326 -31.59 -4.54 -23.88
N GLY A 327 -32.03 -5.60 -24.55
CA GLY A 327 -31.61 -5.87 -25.93
C GLY A 327 -30.09 -5.98 -26.06
N ASN A 328 -29.47 -5.06 -26.82
CA ASN A 328 -28.01 -4.98 -27.01
C ASN A 328 -27.35 -3.88 -26.16
N GLU A 329 -28.07 -3.30 -25.22
CA GLU A 329 -27.56 -2.28 -24.31
C GLU A 329 -27.38 -2.90 -22.93
N ALA A 330 -26.22 -2.70 -22.33
CA ALA A 330 -25.95 -3.19 -20.98
C ALA A 330 -25.12 -2.20 -20.17
N LEU A 331 -25.34 -2.22 -18.86
CA LEU A 331 -24.48 -1.59 -17.87
C LEU A 331 -23.77 -2.70 -17.10
N VAL A 332 -22.45 -2.74 -17.19
CA VAL A 332 -21.62 -3.80 -16.60
C VAL A 332 -20.91 -3.23 -15.39
N TYR A 333 -21.31 -3.65 -14.19
CA TYR A 333 -20.59 -3.38 -12.96
C TYR A 333 -19.57 -4.48 -12.66
N LEU A 334 -18.37 -4.07 -12.25
CA LEU A 334 -17.35 -4.91 -11.64
C LEU A 334 -16.78 -4.23 -10.39
N GLY A 335 -16.46 -5.00 -9.35
CA GLY A 335 -15.92 -4.44 -8.12
C GLY A 335 -15.98 -5.38 -6.93
N SER A 336 -16.11 -4.79 -5.74
CA SER A 336 -16.07 -5.49 -4.45
C SER A 336 -17.43 -6.00 -3.95
N ALA A 337 -18.55 -5.48 -4.47
CA ALA A 337 -19.88 -5.78 -3.94
C ALA A 337 -20.38 -7.19 -4.32
N ASN A 338 -20.56 -8.06 -3.32
CA ASN A 338 -21.21 -9.37 -3.48
C ASN A 338 -22.70 -9.25 -3.86
N PHE A 339 -23.33 -10.34 -4.33
CA PHE A 339 -24.77 -10.34 -4.65
C PHE A 339 -25.62 -10.49 -3.37
N THR A 340 -25.46 -9.53 -2.47
CA THR A 340 -26.12 -9.50 -1.15
C THR A 340 -26.71 -8.13 -0.87
N ARG A 341 -27.72 -8.06 0.00
CA ARG A 341 -28.29 -6.78 0.43
C ARG A 341 -27.28 -5.97 1.22
N LYS A 342 -26.42 -6.63 2.00
CA LYS A 342 -25.37 -5.97 2.78
C LYS A 342 -24.42 -5.16 1.89
N ALA A 343 -24.07 -5.70 0.72
CA ALA A 343 -23.16 -5.04 -0.23
C ALA A 343 -23.83 -3.90 -1.01
N TRP A 344 -25.09 -4.05 -1.43
CA TRP A 344 -25.75 -3.10 -2.36
C TRP A 344 -26.77 -2.14 -1.75
N CYS A 345 -27.29 -2.49 -0.57
CA CYS A 345 -28.33 -1.76 0.15
C CYS A 345 -27.93 -1.47 1.61
N GLY A 346 -26.83 -2.04 2.09
CA GLY A 346 -26.40 -2.00 3.48
C GLY A 346 -25.39 -0.89 3.76
N ALA A 347 -24.61 -1.08 4.83
CA ALA A 347 -23.62 -0.13 5.31
C ALA A 347 -22.18 -0.55 4.98
N ASN A 348 -21.96 -1.60 4.17
CA ASN A 348 -20.61 -1.93 3.71
C ASN A 348 -20.05 -0.79 2.87
N HIS A 349 -18.75 -0.55 3.02
CA HIS A 349 -18.02 0.37 2.17
C HIS A 349 -17.53 -0.40 0.94
N GLU A 350 -18.37 -0.48 -0.08
CA GLU A 350 -18.06 -1.16 -1.35
C GLU A 350 -17.62 -0.13 -2.40
N MET A 351 -16.83 -0.59 -3.37
CA MET A 351 -16.39 0.20 -4.52
C MET A 351 -16.22 -0.66 -5.76
N GLY A 352 -16.58 -0.11 -6.90
CA GLY A 352 -16.38 -0.69 -8.23
C GLY A 352 -16.67 0.33 -9.30
N VAL A 353 -16.78 -0.14 -10.54
CA VAL A 353 -17.04 0.70 -11.70
C VAL A 353 -18.10 0.06 -12.57
N ALA A 354 -18.98 0.89 -13.13
CA ALA A 354 -20.00 0.49 -14.07
C ALA A 354 -19.70 1.09 -15.45
N ARG A 355 -19.61 0.25 -16.49
CA ARG A 355 -19.34 0.67 -17.87
C ARG A 355 -20.51 0.35 -18.80
N VAL A 356 -20.78 1.28 -19.72
CA VAL A 356 -21.74 1.08 -20.81
C VAL A 356 -21.17 0.10 -21.84
N HIS A 357 -21.92 -0.95 -22.12
CA HIS A 357 -21.66 -1.91 -23.17
C HIS A 357 -22.76 -1.85 -24.23
N ARG A 358 -22.38 -1.76 -25.51
CA ARG A 358 -23.27 -1.85 -26.66
C ARG A 358 -22.85 -3.03 -27.53
N GLY A 359 -23.64 -4.09 -27.51
CA GLY A 359 -23.31 -5.36 -28.13
C GLY A 359 -24.24 -6.49 -27.72
N SER A 360 -24.03 -7.68 -28.26
CA SER A 360 -24.84 -8.84 -27.92
C SER A 360 -24.59 -9.26 -26.47
N VAL A 361 -25.63 -9.15 -25.64
CA VAL A 361 -25.59 -9.53 -24.22
C VAL A 361 -25.33 -11.04 -24.06
N ASP A 362 -25.79 -11.87 -25.00
CA ASP A 362 -25.48 -13.30 -24.99
C ASP A 362 -24.00 -13.59 -25.26
N LYS A 363 -23.36 -12.81 -26.14
CA LYS A 363 -21.90 -12.91 -26.34
C LYS A 363 -21.14 -12.44 -25.11
N LEU A 364 -21.60 -11.36 -24.46
CA LEU A 364 -21.03 -10.88 -23.19
C LEU A 364 -21.16 -11.95 -22.09
N PHE A 365 -22.35 -12.53 -21.93
CA PHE A 365 -22.59 -13.60 -20.96
C PHE A 365 -21.71 -14.83 -21.23
N SER A 366 -21.60 -15.23 -22.50
CA SER A 366 -20.71 -16.33 -22.91
C SER A 366 -19.25 -16.01 -22.59
N ALA A 367 -18.81 -14.77 -22.82
CA ALA A 367 -17.45 -14.34 -22.49
C ALA A 367 -17.17 -14.38 -20.98
N ILE A 368 -18.14 -13.95 -20.14
CA ILE A 368 -18.04 -14.04 -18.67
C ILE A 368 -17.90 -15.50 -18.24
N CYS A 369 -18.79 -16.38 -18.72
CA CYS A 369 -18.75 -17.80 -18.37
C CYS A 369 -17.45 -18.46 -18.83
N ASN A 370 -16.99 -18.17 -20.05
CA ASN A 370 -15.73 -18.71 -20.57
C ASN A 370 -14.51 -18.20 -19.79
N GLY A 371 -14.49 -16.92 -19.41
CA GLY A 371 -13.42 -16.33 -18.61
C GLY A 371 -13.30 -16.97 -17.22
N LEU A 372 -14.44 -17.34 -16.63
CA LEU A 372 -14.53 -17.99 -15.31
C LEU A 372 -14.54 -19.52 -15.38
N SER A 373 -14.49 -20.12 -16.57
CA SER A 373 -14.63 -21.56 -16.78
C SER A 373 -15.94 -22.16 -16.25
N ALA A 374 -17.03 -21.39 -16.24
CA ALA A 374 -18.34 -21.88 -15.81
C ALA A 374 -18.91 -22.89 -16.81
N GLU A 375 -19.57 -23.93 -16.32
CA GLU A 375 -20.30 -24.89 -17.14
C GLU A 375 -21.45 -24.19 -17.87
N GLN A 376 -21.63 -24.50 -19.16
CA GLN A 376 -22.75 -23.99 -19.98
C GLN A 376 -24.02 -24.82 -19.79
N ILE A 377 -24.27 -25.25 -18.56
CA ILE A 377 -25.41 -26.09 -18.16
C ILE A 377 -26.20 -25.32 -17.11
N ASP A 378 -27.50 -25.14 -17.34
CA ASP A 378 -28.39 -24.55 -16.36
C ASP A 378 -28.71 -25.57 -15.26
N ARG A 379 -28.25 -25.27 -14.04
CA ARG A 379 -28.39 -26.07 -12.83
C ARG A 379 -29.48 -25.54 -11.90
N TYR A 380 -30.28 -24.55 -12.32
CA TYR A 380 -31.27 -23.93 -11.43
C TYR A 380 -32.32 -24.92 -10.93
N CYS A 381 -32.71 -25.88 -11.78
CA CYS A 381 -33.64 -26.96 -11.43
C CYS A 381 -33.08 -27.93 -10.38
N ASP A 382 -31.76 -27.97 -10.20
CA ASP A 382 -31.09 -28.84 -9.23
C ASP A 382 -31.16 -28.25 -7.81
N LEU A 383 -31.49 -26.96 -7.68
CA LEU A 383 -31.61 -26.31 -6.37
C LEU A 383 -32.85 -26.78 -5.58
N PRO A 384 -32.72 -26.95 -4.25
CA PRO A 384 -33.87 -27.20 -3.39
C PRO A 384 -34.88 -26.05 -3.46
N SER A 385 -36.15 -26.34 -3.18
CA SER A 385 -37.23 -25.34 -3.29
C SER A 385 -37.07 -24.21 -2.27
N ASN A 386 -36.89 -24.54 -0.98
CA ASN A 386 -37.11 -23.60 0.12
C ASN A 386 -36.11 -23.72 1.30
N THR A 387 -35.28 -24.75 1.34
CA THR A 387 -34.32 -24.94 2.44
C THR A 387 -32.95 -25.29 1.84
N PRO A 388 -31.98 -24.35 1.86
CA PRO A 388 -30.59 -24.65 1.56
C PRO A 388 -29.91 -25.34 2.76
N ASP A 389 -28.69 -25.83 2.55
CA ASP A 389 -27.81 -26.19 3.67
C ASP A 389 -27.41 -24.96 4.47
N GLU A 390 -27.07 -25.13 5.74
CA GLU A 390 -26.53 -24.05 6.56
C GLU A 390 -25.19 -23.57 5.96
N MET A 391 -25.14 -22.29 5.62
CA MET A 391 -23.92 -21.66 5.13
C MET A 391 -22.91 -21.61 6.28
N PRO A 392 -21.67 -22.10 6.10
CA PRO A 392 -20.63 -21.97 7.10
C PRO A 392 -20.33 -20.49 7.32
N GLU A 393 -19.88 -20.14 8.53
CA GLU A 393 -19.36 -18.81 8.80
C GLU A 393 -18.22 -18.50 7.81
N SER A 394 -18.38 -17.40 7.08
CA SER A 394 -17.41 -16.91 6.11
C SER A 394 -16.29 -16.14 6.80
N GLU A 395 -15.08 -16.16 6.23
CA GLU A 395 -13.98 -15.29 6.65
C GLU A 395 -14.30 -13.78 6.45
N ASP A 396 -15.28 -13.48 5.58
CA ASP A 396 -15.82 -12.14 5.31
C ASP A 396 -16.99 -11.76 6.23
N ASP A 397 -17.47 -12.69 7.06
CA ASP A 397 -18.54 -12.39 8.01
C ASP A 397 -18.07 -11.44 9.11
N TYR A 398 -19.04 -10.71 9.66
CA TYR A 398 -18.75 -9.82 10.77
C TYR A 398 -18.28 -10.65 11.95
N GLN A 399 -17.01 -10.53 12.30
CA GLN A 399 -16.46 -11.04 13.54
C GLN A 399 -16.60 -9.96 14.59
N ASP A 400 -17.41 -10.21 15.60
CA ASP A 400 -17.43 -9.36 16.78
C ASP A 400 -16.08 -9.45 17.47
N GLN A 401 -15.47 -8.31 17.79
CA GLN A 401 -14.20 -8.24 18.50
C GLN A 401 -14.46 -7.76 19.92
N PRO A 402 -14.90 -8.66 20.83
CA PRO A 402 -15.27 -8.27 22.19
C PRO A 402 -14.02 -7.77 22.93
N ASP A 403 -14.15 -6.63 23.62
CA ASP A 403 -13.02 -5.91 24.22
C ASP A 403 -11.96 -5.43 23.23
N TYR A 404 -12.32 -5.21 21.95
CA TYR A 404 -11.46 -4.39 21.10
C TYR A 404 -11.27 -3.01 21.75
N PRO A 405 -10.06 -2.42 21.76
CA PRO A 405 -9.81 -1.12 22.40
C PRO A 405 -10.39 0.04 21.56
N GLU A 406 -11.72 0.10 21.46
CA GLU A 406 -12.47 1.07 20.65
C GLU A 406 -12.20 2.52 21.07
N PHE A 407 -11.87 2.74 22.34
CA PHE A 407 -11.57 4.07 22.86
C PHE A 407 -10.28 4.68 22.25
N VAL A 408 -9.37 3.87 21.73
CA VAL A 408 -8.13 4.36 21.10
C VAL A 408 -8.49 4.95 19.74
N GLN A 409 -8.41 6.27 19.60
CA GLN A 409 -8.68 7.00 18.35
C GLN A 409 -7.45 7.09 17.45
N GLY A 410 -6.25 7.00 18.02
CA GLY A 410 -4.99 6.99 17.28
C GLY A 410 -3.80 6.81 18.21
N ILE A 411 -2.65 6.46 17.65
CA ILE A 411 -1.40 6.28 18.39
C ILE A 411 -0.30 7.00 17.63
N GLU A 412 0.47 7.84 18.32
CA GLU A 412 1.60 8.55 17.73
C GLU A 412 2.89 8.31 18.51
N LEU A 413 3.98 8.04 17.81
CA LEU A 413 5.32 8.04 18.37
C LEU A 413 5.86 9.47 18.29
N VAL A 414 6.12 10.07 19.46
CA VAL A 414 6.53 11.48 19.59
C VAL A 414 7.87 11.59 20.33
N GLU A 415 8.66 12.61 19.99
CA GLU A 415 9.84 12.97 20.77
C GLU A 415 9.41 13.71 22.04
N MET A 416 10.07 13.41 23.16
CA MET A 416 9.85 14.13 24.41
C MET A 416 10.48 15.53 24.32
N PRO A 417 9.80 16.59 24.79
CA PRO A 417 10.38 17.93 24.80
C PRO A 417 11.71 17.97 25.57
N ASN A 418 12.75 18.52 24.95
CA ASN A 418 14.09 18.67 25.53
C ASN A 418 14.80 17.36 25.91
N SER A 419 14.49 16.25 25.22
CA SER A 419 15.10 14.95 25.46
C SER A 419 15.31 14.19 24.15
N ASP A 420 16.32 13.32 24.11
CA ASP A 420 16.53 12.35 23.02
C ASP A 420 15.61 11.11 23.16
N LEU A 421 14.66 11.12 24.09
CA LEU A 421 13.73 10.03 24.35
C LEU A 421 12.42 10.20 23.56
N MET A 422 11.76 9.08 23.27
CA MET A 422 10.47 9.03 22.59
C MET A 422 9.42 8.38 23.48
N VAL A 423 8.15 8.67 23.20
CA VAL A 423 7.00 8.02 23.86
C VAL A 423 5.91 7.74 22.83
N PHE A 424 5.12 6.70 23.08
CA PHE A 424 3.84 6.52 22.39
C PHE A 424 2.77 7.35 23.11
N ASP A 425 2.11 8.23 22.37
CA ASP A 425 0.95 9.00 22.78
C ASP A 425 -0.32 8.37 22.20
N VAL A 426 -1.20 7.90 23.08
CA VAL A 426 -2.49 7.33 22.72
C VAL A 426 -3.55 8.44 22.76
N ARG A 427 -4.10 8.76 21.59
CA ARG A 427 -5.21 9.69 21.46
C ARG A 427 -6.51 8.97 21.80
N ALA A 428 -7.21 9.45 22.83
CA ALA A 428 -8.55 9.03 23.21
C ALA A 428 -9.24 10.17 23.97
N GLU A 429 -10.56 10.09 24.16
CA GLU A 429 -11.23 10.99 25.09
C GLU A 429 -10.67 10.80 26.51
N PRO A 430 -10.43 11.89 27.28
CA PRO A 430 -9.76 11.80 28.58
C PRO A 430 -10.40 10.82 29.56
N ILE A 431 -11.73 10.71 29.54
CA ILE A 431 -12.48 9.78 30.40
C ILE A 431 -12.20 8.31 30.06
N ASN A 432 -11.82 8.02 28.82
CA ASN A 432 -11.58 6.66 28.34
C ASN A 432 -10.11 6.23 28.42
N LEU A 433 -9.16 7.14 28.66
CA LEU A 433 -7.74 6.79 28.80
C LEU A 433 -7.46 5.82 29.96
N ALA A 434 -8.29 5.84 31.01
CA ALA A 434 -8.18 4.89 32.12
C ALA A 434 -8.36 3.43 31.67
N GLN A 435 -9.05 3.19 30.54
CA GLN A 435 -9.21 1.88 29.93
C GLN A 435 -7.91 1.32 29.34
N LEU A 436 -6.80 2.07 29.31
CA LEU A 436 -5.49 1.48 28.98
C LEU A 436 -5.01 0.51 30.06
N ALA A 437 -5.39 0.71 31.32
CA ALA A 437 -5.00 -0.17 32.43
C ALA A 437 -5.60 -1.58 32.33
N ASP A 438 -6.56 -1.75 31.45
CA ASP A 438 -7.28 -2.98 31.14
C ASP A 438 -6.50 -3.90 30.17
N TYR A 439 -5.41 -3.42 29.60
CA TYR A 439 -4.59 -4.13 28.62
C TYR A 439 -3.12 -4.17 29.05
N ASP A 440 -2.46 -5.27 28.71
CA ASP A 440 -1.00 -5.33 28.65
C ASP A 440 -0.57 -4.95 27.23
N VAL A 441 0.15 -3.84 27.12
CA VAL A 441 0.55 -3.25 25.84
C VAL A 441 2.05 -3.48 25.61
N SER A 442 2.42 -3.86 24.40
CA SER A 442 3.83 -4.06 24.03
C SER A 442 4.13 -3.63 22.59
N TRP A 443 5.41 -3.35 22.32
CA TRP A 443 5.92 -2.97 21.00
C TRP A 443 7.14 -3.82 20.66
N GLY A 444 7.03 -4.72 19.67
CA GLY A 444 8.13 -5.62 19.29
C GLY A 444 8.73 -6.36 20.49
N GLY A 445 7.86 -6.86 21.37
CA GLY A 445 8.22 -7.54 22.63
C GLY A 445 8.55 -6.63 23.81
N LEU A 446 8.72 -5.32 23.61
CA LEU A 446 9.00 -4.37 24.68
C LEU A 446 7.70 -3.98 25.42
N PRO A 447 7.59 -4.21 26.75
CA PRO A 447 6.42 -3.78 27.51
C PRO A 447 6.29 -2.26 27.55
N LEU A 448 5.07 -1.76 27.40
CA LEU A 448 4.74 -0.34 27.48
C LEU A 448 3.80 -0.08 28.67
N HIS A 449 4.16 0.91 29.48
CA HIS A 449 3.37 1.37 30.62
C HIS A 449 2.84 2.77 30.35
N PHE A 450 1.52 2.93 30.34
CA PHE A 450 0.88 4.19 30.02
C PHE A 450 0.47 4.96 31.26
N THR A 451 0.76 6.26 31.29
CA THR A 451 0.26 7.23 32.26
C THR A 451 -0.36 8.40 31.50
N ASN A 452 -1.67 8.61 31.67
CA ASN A 452 -2.43 9.64 30.96
C ASN A 452 -2.27 9.59 29.43
N GLY A 453 -2.26 8.38 28.84
CA GLY A 453 -2.10 8.20 27.39
C GLY A 453 -0.66 8.18 26.88
N CYS A 454 0.32 8.57 27.69
CA CYS A 454 1.74 8.55 27.31
C CYS A 454 2.44 7.29 27.85
N SER A 455 3.21 6.60 27.01
CA SER A 455 4.03 5.46 27.43
C SER A 455 5.21 5.91 28.31
N ASN A 456 5.87 4.96 28.96
CA ASN A 456 7.20 5.17 29.51
C ASN A 456 8.18 5.63 28.41
N PRO A 457 9.22 6.42 28.76
CA PRO A 457 10.23 6.87 27.82
C PRO A 457 10.97 5.70 27.16
N LEU A 458 11.28 5.87 25.88
CA LEU A 458 11.96 4.93 25.00
C LEU A 458 13.22 5.59 24.44
N ASP A 459 14.34 4.86 24.45
CA ASP A 459 15.57 5.31 23.81
C ASP A 459 15.44 5.26 22.28
N GLN A 460 15.96 6.25 21.57
CA GLN A 460 15.95 6.30 20.11
C GLN A 460 16.59 5.06 19.45
N SER A 461 17.58 4.43 20.08
CA SER A 461 18.18 3.18 19.61
C SER A 461 17.17 2.03 19.46
N GLN A 462 16.11 2.02 20.27
CA GLN A 462 15.05 1.00 20.20
C GLN A 462 14.25 1.09 18.91
N LEU A 463 14.10 2.30 18.34
CA LEU A 463 13.43 2.51 17.05
C LEU A 463 14.27 1.94 15.92
N ILE A 464 15.59 2.19 15.90
CA ILE A 464 16.49 1.73 14.83
C ILE A 464 16.44 0.21 14.69
N GLY A 465 16.54 -0.52 15.82
CA GLY A 465 16.49 -1.98 15.81
C GLY A 465 15.12 -2.58 15.44
N ARG A 466 14.08 -1.74 15.27
CA ARG A 466 12.70 -2.18 15.07
C ARG A 466 11.99 -1.50 13.90
N ILE A 467 12.71 -0.76 13.05
CA ILE A 467 12.11 -0.06 11.89
C ILE A 467 11.30 -1.01 11.01
N ILE A 468 11.73 -2.27 10.89
CA ILE A 468 11.04 -3.33 10.17
C ILE A 468 10.35 -4.25 11.18
N GLY A 469 9.06 -4.51 10.96
CA GLY A 469 8.32 -5.58 11.62
C GLY A 469 7.70 -5.27 12.99
N ALA A 470 7.98 -4.11 13.58
CA ALA A 470 7.31 -3.66 14.80
C ALA A 470 6.28 -2.56 14.50
N ARG A 471 5.58 -2.66 13.36
CA ARG A 471 4.71 -1.59 12.85
C ARG A 471 3.49 -1.30 13.73
N ASN A 472 3.09 -2.24 14.59
CA ASN A 472 1.90 -2.14 15.43
C ASN A 472 2.25 -2.26 16.91
N LEU A 473 1.42 -1.67 17.76
CA LEU A 473 1.36 -1.98 19.18
C LEU A 473 0.44 -3.18 19.40
N LYS A 474 0.89 -4.12 20.23
CA LYS A 474 0.12 -5.30 20.64
C LYS A 474 -0.58 -5.01 21.95
N PHE A 475 -1.90 -5.14 21.95
CA PHE A 475 -2.78 -5.01 23.12
C PHE A 475 -3.29 -6.40 23.49
N VAL A 476 -3.04 -6.83 24.72
CA VAL A 476 -3.56 -8.08 25.27
C VAL A 476 -4.52 -7.75 26.40
N ARG A 477 -5.78 -8.20 26.33
CA ARG A 477 -6.76 -7.92 27.39
C ARG A 477 -6.37 -8.63 28.69
N ARG A 478 -6.26 -7.90 29.79
CA ARG A 478 -6.01 -8.50 31.10
C ARG A 478 -7.17 -9.39 31.51
N GLY A 479 -6.85 -10.62 31.93
CA GLY A 479 -7.84 -11.64 32.27
C GLY A 479 -8.39 -12.43 31.08
N ALA A 480 -8.02 -12.08 29.85
CA ALA A 480 -8.38 -12.79 28.63
C ALA A 480 -7.19 -12.78 27.64
N PRO A 481 -6.10 -13.52 27.94
CA PRO A 481 -4.84 -13.46 27.19
C PRO A 481 -4.95 -13.92 25.73
N GLU A 482 -6.01 -14.64 25.38
CA GLU A 482 -6.36 -15.01 24.01
C GLU A 482 -6.89 -13.83 23.17
N ARG A 483 -7.33 -12.73 23.81
CA ARG A 483 -7.81 -11.52 23.12
C ARG A 483 -6.66 -10.58 22.84
N ILE A 484 -6.13 -10.70 21.62
CA ILE A 484 -4.96 -9.96 21.14
C ILE A 484 -5.40 -9.04 20.00
N TYR A 485 -5.07 -7.76 20.14
CA TYR A 485 -5.37 -6.73 19.15
C TYR A 485 -4.10 -6.00 18.73
N TYR A 486 -3.99 -5.70 17.44
CA TYR A 486 -2.86 -4.97 16.89
C TYR A 486 -3.34 -3.61 16.41
N LEU A 487 -2.74 -2.53 16.91
CA LEU A 487 -3.10 -1.17 16.53
C LEU A 487 -1.87 -0.48 15.91
N PRO A 488 -1.97 0.05 14.67
CA PRO A 488 -0.87 0.79 14.07
C PRO A 488 -0.71 2.15 14.75
N PHE A 489 0.52 2.65 14.76
CA PHE A 489 0.83 4.01 15.18
C PHE A 489 1.34 4.86 14.01
N ARG A 490 1.55 6.16 14.22
CA ARG A 490 2.21 7.04 13.25
C ARG A 490 3.36 7.76 13.91
N HIS A 491 4.31 8.25 13.12
CA HIS A 491 5.31 9.16 13.67
C HIS A 491 4.72 10.57 13.71
N ALA A 492 4.94 11.30 14.80
CA ALA A 492 4.67 12.74 14.80
C ALA A 492 5.47 13.43 13.68
N ALA A 493 4.95 14.55 13.17
CA ALA A 493 5.52 15.23 12.01
C ALA A 493 7.02 15.54 12.14
N ALA A 494 7.47 15.93 13.34
CA ALA A 494 8.89 16.20 13.60
C ALA A 494 9.76 14.94 13.47
N LEU A 495 9.34 13.82 14.07
CA LEU A 495 10.03 12.54 13.98
C LEU A 495 10.00 11.98 12.55
N PHE A 496 8.88 12.17 11.84
CA PHE A 496 8.75 11.74 10.45
C PHE A 496 9.67 12.51 9.50
N GLN A 497 9.92 13.80 9.73
CA GLN A 497 10.89 14.57 8.95
C GLN A 497 12.31 14.02 9.09
N GLN A 498 12.63 13.44 10.24
CA GLN A 498 13.94 12.86 10.54
C GLN A 498 14.09 11.39 10.10
N ARG A 499 13.10 10.81 9.42
CA ARG A 499 13.04 9.37 9.08
C ARG A 499 14.28 8.80 8.37
N GLU A 500 14.89 9.57 7.48
CA GLU A 500 16.12 9.15 6.78
C GLU A 500 17.26 8.87 7.74
N ARG A 501 17.33 9.64 8.83
CA ARG A 501 18.30 9.41 9.90
C ARG A 501 18.11 7.99 10.42
N TYR A 502 16.91 7.60 10.82
CA TYR A 502 16.69 6.30 11.50
C TYR A 502 16.90 5.08 10.58
N VAL A 503 16.56 5.17 9.28
CA VAL A 503 16.72 4.04 8.33
C VAL A 503 18.17 3.81 7.94
N LEU A 504 18.91 4.89 7.66
CA LEU A 504 20.29 4.81 7.18
C LEU A 504 21.21 4.83 8.40
N SER A 505 21.42 3.65 8.98
CA SER A 505 22.05 3.50 10.29
C SER A 505 23.53 3.91 10.30
N THR A 506 24.24 3.68 9.19
CA THR A 506 25.67 3.99 9.02
C THR A 506 25.94 5.02 7.92
N ALA A 507 27.14 5.60 7.94
CA ALA A 507 27.58 6.53 6.89
C ALA A 507 27.63 5.85 5.51
N GLU A 508 28.09 4.60 5.46
CA GLU A 508 28.18 3.79 4.25
C GLU A 508 26.79 3.48 3.67
N ASP A 509 25.82 3.12 4.52
CA ASP A 509 24.43 2.91 4.08
C ASP A 509 23.87 4.17 3.41
N TRP A 510 24.13 5.34 4.01
CA TRP A 510 23.70 6.62 3.46
C TRP A 510 24.35 6.90 2.09
N MET A 511 25.67 6.71 1.98
CA MET A 511 26.40 6.96 0.73
C MET A 511 25.94 6.03 -0.40
N LEU A 512 25.77 4.73 -0.12
CA LEU A 512 25.29 3.75 -1.09
C LEU A 512 23.86 4.07 -1.56
N HIS A 513 22.97 4.43 -0.63
CA HIS A 513 21.62 4.88 -0.96
C HIS A 513 21.65 6.12 -1.86
N TYR A 514 22.45 7.13 -1.50
CA TYR A 514 22.50 8.39 -2.25
C TYR A 514 23.10 8.24 -3.65
N LEU A 515 24.07 7.32 -3.81
CA LEU A 515 24.65 6.95 -5.11
C LEU A 515 23.74 6.05 -5.96
N LYS A 516 22.61 5.58 -5.40
CA LYS A 516 21.69 4.61 -6.02
C LYS A 516 22.39 3.32 -6.44
N GLU A 517 23.41 2.90 -5.71
CA GLU A 517 24.11 1.64 -5.99
C GLU A 517 23.29 0.47 -5.47
N ARG A 518 22.80 -0.35 -6.39
CA ARG A 518 22.28 -1.67 -6.03
C ARG A 518 23.48 -2.60 -5.87
N LEU A 519 23.85 -2.91 -4.62
CA LEU A 519 24.79 -4.02 -4.37
C LEU A 519 24.25 -5.31 -5.04
N PRO A 520 25.10 -6.16 -5.64
CA PRO A 520 24.68 -7.39 -6.31
C PRO A 520 23.77 -8.27 -5.44
N LEU A 521 22.87 -9.01 -6.09
CA LEU A 521 21.90 -9.93 -5.47
C LEU A 521 22.46 -11.31 -5.14
N ASP A 522 23.71 -11.59 -5.49
CA ASP A 522 24.25 -12.94 -5.37
C ASP A 522 24.83 -13.14 -3.96
N ARG A 523 24.02 -13.72 -3.08
CA ARG A 523 24.53 -14.74 -2.17
C ARG A 523 24.06 -16.08 -2.72
N ASP A 524 24.99 -16.97 -2.99
CA ASP A 524 24.65 -18.37 -3.20
C ASP A 524 24.00 -18.89 -1.90
N PRO A 525 22.93 -19.72 -1.94
CA PRO A 525 22.38 -20.35 -0.74
C PRO A 525 23.41 -21.20 0.02
N ASP A 526 24.49 -21.59 -0.66
CA ASP A 526 25.63 -22.31 -0.10
C ASP A 526 26.80 -21.39 0.34
N GLU A 527 26.67 -20.07 0.15
CA GLU A 527 27.67 -19.08 0.53
C GLU A 527 27.44 -18.65 2.00
N PHE A 528 28.08 -19.39 2.90
CA PHE A 528 28.04 -19.14 4.34
C PHE A 528 28.49 -17.71 4.70
N VAL A 529 27.62 -16.97 5.40
CA VAL A 529 27.95 -15.72 6.10
C VAL A 529 27.59 -15.87 7.59
N PRO A 530 28.44 -15.36 8.50
CA PRO A 530 28.16 -15.42 9.93
C PRO A 530 26.78 -14.87 10.31
N GLY A 531 25.97 -15.68 11.01
CA GLY A 531 24.69 -15.26 11.60
C GLY A 531 23.42 -15.83 10.95
N ASP A 532 23.52 -16.89 10.15
CA ASP A 532 22.34 -17.53 9.56
C ASP A 532 21.56 -18.35 10.63
N PRO A 533 20.21 -18.33 10.64
CA PRO A 533 19.39 -18.78 11.77
C PRO A 533 19.32 -20.30 11.95
N ASN A 534 20.06 -21.08 11.15
CA ASN A 534 20.29 -22.51 11.38
C ASN A 534 21.52 -22.82 12.26
N ILE A 535 22.16 -21.80 12.84
CA ILE A 535 23.29 -21.99 13.76
C ILE A 535 22.76 -22.08 15.20
N VAL A 536 22.60 -23.31 15.68
CA VAL A 536 22.80 -23.62 17.10
C VAL A 536 24.25 -23.25 17.41
N ASP A 537 24.47 -22.34 18.37
CA ASP A 537 25.77 -21.75 18.76
C ASP A 537 26.99 -22.70 18.61
N ASP A 538 28.05 -22.21 17.93
CA ASP A 538 29.51 -22.50 18.10
C ASP A 538 30.44 -22.35 16.84
N ASP A 539 30.04 -21.65 15.75
CA ASP A 539 30.74 -21.69 14.43
C ASP A 539 31.56 -20.40 14.04
N PRO A 540 32.76 -20.51 13.41
CA PRO A 540 33.87 -19.52 13.35
C PRO A 540 33.64 -18.30 12.46
N ALA A 541 32.45 -18.20 11.90
CA ALA A 541 31.99 -17.06 11.15
C ALA A 541 31.83 -15.83 12.08
N ALA A 542 31.33 -16.02 13.31
CA ALA A 542 31.30 -14.95 14.33
C ALA A 542 32.72 -14.44 14.68
N ALA A 543 33.74 -15.30 14.56
CA ALA A 543 35.15 -14.92 14.67
C ALA A 543 35.68 -14.15 13.44
N ILE A 544 35.13 -14.36 12.25
CA ILE A 544 35.48 -13.62 11.02
C ILE A 544 34.81 -12.25 10.98
N HIS A 545 33.57 -12.12 11.45
CA HIS A 545 32.90 -10.82 11.58
C HIS A 545 33.58 -9.94 12.65
N ALA A 546 34.01 -10.53 13.78
CA ALA A 546 34.86 -9.87 14.78
C ALA A 546 36.30 -9.54 14.28
N MET A 547 36.78 -10.20 13.22
CA MET A 547 38.08 -9.91 12.59
C MET A 547 38.01 -8.83 11.49
N ARG A 548 36.89 -8.73 10.74
CA ARG A 548 36.69 -7.68 9.73
C ARG A 548 36.44 -6.30 10.35
N GLU A 549 35.81 -6.25 11.51
CA GLU A 549 35.69 -5.02 12.33
C GLU A 549 37.05 -4.50 12.86
N ARG A 550 38.16 -5.24 12.72
CA ARG A 550 39.50 -4.84 13.21
C ARG A 550 40.42 -4.17 12.17
N ASN A 551 40.10 -4.13 10.88
CA ASN A 551 40.97 -3.48 9.88
C ASN A 551 40.44 -2.10 9.44
N ILE A 552 40.71 -1.10 10.28
CA ILE A 552 40.35 0.31 10.09
C ILE A 552 40.80 0.85 8.71
N VAL A 553 41.91 0.36 8.16
CA VAL A 553 42.44 0.81 6.87
C VAL A 553 41.53 0.41 5.71
N ILE A 554 41.02 -0.83 5.70
CA ILE A 554 40.11 -1.29 4.65
C ILE A 554 38.77 -0.55 4.75
N GLY A 555 38.24 -0.38 5.97
CA GLY A 555 37.01 0.38 6.20
C GLY A 555 37.13 1.84 5.74
N MET A 556 38.24 2.50 6.09
CA MET A 556 38.50 3.89 5.68
C MET A 556 38.70 4.01 4.16
N GLN A 557 39.37 3.05 3.52
CA GLN A 557 39.55 3.07 2.06
C GLN A 557 38.21 2.89 1.32
N GLN A 558 37.34 2.00 1.81
CA GLN A 558 35.98 1.86 1.29
C GLN A 558 35.17 3.15 1.47
N HIS A 559 35.24 3.75 2.65
CA HIS A 559 34.59 5.03 2.94
C HIS A 559 35.04 6.13 1.98
N LEU A 560 36.35 6.35 1.84
CA LEU A 560 36.90 7.39 0.96
C LEU A 560 36.54 7.17 -0.51
N ASN A 561 36.52 5.93 -0.98
CA ASN A 561 36.08 5.60 -2.34
C ASN A 561 34.61 5.96 -2.58
N LEU A 562 33.72 5.62 -1.63
CA LEU A 562 32.30 5.99 -1.71
C LEU A 562 32.13 7.51 -1.60
N PHE A 563 32.82 8.14 -0.65
CA PHE A 563 32.74 9.57 -0.39
C PHE A 563 33.20 10.39 -1.59
N GLY A 564 34.29 10.01 -2.27
CA GLY A 564 34.75 10.68 -3.49
C GLY A 564 33.70 10.66 -4.62
N ARG A 565 32.92 9.60 -4.72
CA ARG A 565 31.82 9.51 -5.70
C ARG A 565 30.61 10.35 -5.29
N VAL A 566 30.31 10.40 -3.99
CA VAL A 566 29.29 11.30 -3.43
C VAL A 566 29.66 12.75 -3.73
N GLN A 567 30.92 13.15 -3.50
CA GLN A 567 31.41 14.48 -3.84
C GLN A 567 31.16 14.83 -5.31
N GLU A 568 31.50 13.93 -6.24
CA GLU A 568 31.29 14.15 -7.67
C GLU A 568 29.81 14.34 -8.02
N ALA A 569 28.93 13.52 -7.43
CA ALA A 569 27.49 13.65 -7.62
C ALA A 569 26.95 15.00 -7.11
N PHE A 570 27.43 15.47 -5.95
CA PHE A 570 27.04 16.77 -5.39
C PHE A 570 27.64 17.95 -6.16
N ARG A 571 28.88 17.86 -6.67
CA ARG A 571 29.46 18.90 -7.54
C ARG A 571 28.58 19.11 -8.77
N LYS A 572 28.16 18.01 -9.40
CA LYS A 572 27.25 18.07 -10.57
C LYS A 572 25.91 18.72 -10.24
N ARG A 573 25.30 18.38 -9.10
CA ARG A 573 24.02 18.99 -8.67
C ARG A 573 24.17 20.45 -8.31
N ALA A 574 25.20 20.79 -7.54
CA ALA A 574 25.52 22.17 -7.19
C ALA A 574 25.65 23.03 -8.46
N ALA A 575 26.37 22.56 -9.49
CA ALA A 575 26.44 23.23 -10.78
C ALA A 575 25.05 23.41 -11.44
N GLN A 576 24.23 22.34 -11.49
CA GLN A 576 22.87 22.40 -12.03
C GLN A 576 21.92 23.33 -11.28
N CYS A 577 22.05 23.44 -9.95
CA CYS A 577 21.29 24.39 -9.14
C CYS A 577 21.70 25.83 -9.46
N LEU A 578 22.99 26.09 -9.68
CA LEU A 578 23.51 27.42 -10.04
C LEU A 578 23.15 27.83 -11.47
N GLU A 579 22.93 26.88 -12.37
CA GLU A 579 22.43 27.11 -13.73
C GLU A 579 20.91 27.40 -13.80
N ALA A 580 20.15 27.11 -12.73
CA ALA A 580 18.71 27.35 -12.68
C ALA A 580 18.37 28.85 -12.64
N PRO A 581 17.13 29.27 -12.98
CA PRO A 581 16.70 30.66 -12.82
C PRO A 581 16.78 31.12 -11.35
N LEU A 582 17.21 32.36 -11.11
CA LEU A 582 17.41 32.96 -9.76
C LEU A 582 16.31 32.65 -8.70
N PRO A 583 15.00 32.66 -9.03
CA PRO A 583 13.95 32.32 -8.07
C PRO A 583 13.99 30.85 -7.60
N GLU A 584 14.49 29.94 -8.45
CA GLU A 584 14.55 28.51 -8.19
C GLU A 584 15.91 28.07 -7.61
N GLN A 585 16.99 28.84 -7.84
CA GLN A 585 18.35 28.51 -7.39
C GLN A 585 18.40 28.20 -5.89
N PHE A 586 17.84 29.08 -5.04
CA PHE A 586 17.88 28.92 -3.59
C PHE A 586 17.07 27.71 -3.10
N ARG A 587 15.88 27.50 -3.67
CA ARG A 587 15.03 26.36 -3.32
C ARG A 587 15.70 25.04 -3.71
N ARG A 588 16.17 24.96 -4.96
CA ARG A 588 16.86 23.76 -5.47
C ARG A 588 18.15 23.47 -4.72
N TRP A 589 18.93 24.51 -4.37
CA TRP A 589 20.11 24.33 -3.54
C TRP A 589 19.77 23.76 -2.16
N GLY A 590 18.75 24.33 -1.51
CA GLY A 590 18.24 23.85 -0.23
C GLY A 590 17.86 22.37 -0.28
N ASP A 591 17.02 22.01 -1.24
CA ASP A 591 16.43 20.67 -1.37
C ASP A 591 17.42 19.62 -1.90
N GLU A 592 18.26 19.97 -2.90
CA GLU A 592 19.09 19.00 -3.63
C GLU A 592 20.53 18.87 -3.09
N VAL A 593 21.03 19.90 -2.38
CA VAL A 593 22.43 19.99 -1.93
C VAL A 593 22.54 20.15 -0.41
N GLU A 594 21.96 21.20 0.16
CA GLU A 594 22.16 21.55 1.56
C GLU A 594 21.56 20.53 2.52
N GLU A 595 20.27 20.22 2.39
CA GLU A 595 19.59 19.34 3.34
C GLU A 595 20.10 17.88 3.28
N PRO A 596 20.41 17.30 2.11
CA PRO A 596 21.05 15.99 2.04
C PRO A 596 22.42 15.94 2.74
N LEU A 597 23.31 16.94 2.53
CA LEU A 597 24.62 16.96 3.17
C LEU A 597 24.53 17.21 4.69
N ALA A 598 23.56 18.02 5.13
CA ALA A 598 23.27 18.19 6.55
C ALA A 598 22.78 16.87 7.18
N THR A 599 21.94 16.12 6.47
CA THR A 599 21.48 14.79 6.89
C THR A 599 22.66 13.81 7.00
N PHE A 600 23.59 13.82 6.05
CA PHE A 600 24.78 12.98 6.11
C PHE A 600 25.67 13.32 7.33
N ALA A 601 25.83 14.60 7.64
CA ALA A 601 26.56 15.03 8.85
C ALA A 601 25.89 14.52 10.15
N ASP A 602 24.56 14.51 10.20
CA ASP A 602 23.82 13.98 11.34
C ASP A 602 23.99 12.46 11.49
N VAL A 603 23.98 11.73 10.37
CA VAL A 603 24.27 10.28 10.35
C VAL A 603 25.69 10.00 10.87
N LEU A 604 26.69 10.77 10.44
CA LEU A 604 28.08 10.66 10.90
C LEU A 604 28.23 10.91 12.40
N LEU A 605 27.61 11.96 12.93
CA LEU A 605 27.64 12.29 14.36
C LEU A 605 27.01 11.20 15.21
N ARG A 606 25.95 10.56 14.72
CA ARG A 606 25.28 9.47 15.43
C ARG A 606 26.09 8.18 15.38
N ASP A 607 26.62 7.82 14.21
CA ASP A 607 27.49 6.63 14.07
C ASP A 607 28.68 6.71 15.04
N ALA A 608 29.22 7.92 15.24
CA ALA A 608 30.24 8.21 16.25
C ALA A 608 29.79 7.88 17.70
N LYS A 609 28.55 8.21 18.06
CA LYS A 609 27.99 7.92 19.40
C LYS A 609 27.79 6.41 19.63
N GLY A 610 27.48 5.66 18.57
CA GLY A 610 27.29 4.21 18.62
C GLY A 610 28.59 3.40 18.72
N ARG A 611 29.74 4.01 18.38
CA ARG A 611 31.07 3.36 18.38
C ARG A 611 32.10 4.18 19.19
N PRO A 612 32.04 4.14 20.53
CA PRO A 612 32.88 4.99 21.39
C PRO A 612 34.41 4.80 21.18
N GLN A 613 34.83 3.65 20.65
CA GLN A 613 36.24 3.33 20.38
C GLN A 613 36.77 3.92 19.06
N SER A 614 35.95 4.58 18.23
CA SER A 614 36.33 5.12 16.91
C SER A 614 36.26 6.65 16.79
N GLY A 615 36.34 7.39 17.90
CA GLY A 615 36.11 8.85 17.93
C GLY A 615 36.93 9.66 16.90
N ALA A 616 38.17 9.25 16.60
CA ALA A 616 39.00 9.92 15.60
C ALA A 616 38.56 9.65 14.14
N ASP A 617 38.04 8.45 13.83
CA ASP A 617 37.53 8.09 12.50
C ASP A 617 36.29 8.93 12.17
N SER A 618 35.33 9.00 13.08
CA SER A 618 34.11 9.77 12.86
C SER A 618 34.38 11.28 12.73
N LEU A 619 35.35 11.82 13.48
CA LEU A 619 35.78 13.21 13.35
C LEU A 619 36.47 13.49 12.01
N PHE A 620 37.28 12.55 11.53
CA PHE A 620 37.88 12.64 10.20
C PHE A 620 36.79 12.68 9.11
N ARG A 621 35.83 11.74 9.12
CA ARG A 621 34.73 11.72 8.14
C ARG A 621 33.90 13.00 8.15
N LEU A 622 33.59 13.55 9.33
CA LEU A 622 32.87 14.82 9.46
C LEU A 622 33.72 16.01 9.00
N GLY A 623 35.03 15.99 9.25
CA GLY A 623 35.97 16.99 8.75
C GLY A 623 36.04 17.01 7.22
N GLU A 624 36.14 15.86 6.57
CA GLU A 624 36.14 15.72 5.10
C GLU A 624 34.85 16.29 4.49
N LEU A 625 33.70 16.07 5.14
CA LEU A 625 32.42 16.66 4.74
C LEU A 625 32.41 18.19 4.88
N VAL A 626 32.99 18.73 5.96
CA VAL A 626 33.09 20.18 6.17
C VAL A 626 34.02 20.84 5.16
N LEU A 627 35.15 20.19 4.84
CA LEU A 627 36.08 20.63 3.81
C LEU A 627 35.42 20.62 2.42
N PHE A 628 34.62 19.60 2.11
CA PHE A 628 33.85 19.56 0.89
C PHE A 628 32.77 20.65 0.82
N ALA A 629 32.05 20.91 1.93
CA ALA A 629 31.10 22.02 1.98
C ALA A 629 31.79 23.38 1.83
N ARG A 630 33.03 23.53 2.32
CA ARG A 630 33.87 24.71 2.07
C ARG A 630 34.20 24.85 0.58
N GLU A 631 34.58 23.76 -0.09
CA GLU A 631 34.82 23.74 -1.54
C GLU A 631 33.57 24.20 -2.33
N LEU A 632 32.39 23.65 -2.00
CA LEU A 632 31.12 24.06 -2.62
C LEU A 632 30.77 25.53 -2.36
N ALA A 633 31.10 26.05 -1.16
CA ALA A 633 30.87 27.45 -0.78
C ALA A 633 31.84 28.42 -1.45
N ALA A 634 33.05 27.99 -1.82
CA ALA A 634 34.04 28.84 -2.48
C ALA A 634 33.58 29.33 -3.87
N GLY A 635 32.61 28.64 -4.49
CA GLY A 635 32.03 29.01 -5.78
C GLY A 635 30.68 29.73 -5.73
N SER A 636 30.05 29.90 -4.56
CA SER A 636 28.70 30.50 -4.46
C SER A 636 28.34 31.00 -3.06
N ASN A 637 27.72 32.19 -2.98
CA ASN A 637 27.16 32.73 -1.73
C ASN A 637 26.08 31.82 -1.12
N VAL A 638 25.43 30.99 -1.92
CA VAL A 638 24.37 30.08 -1.48
C VAL A 638 24.95 28.93 -0.63
N GLY A 639 26.17 28.47 -0.92
CA GLY A 639 26.81 27.37 -0.18
C GLY A 639 27.39 27.75 1.19
N ARG A 640 27.50 29.05 1.49
CA ARG A 640 28.12 29.52 2.74
C ARG A 640 27.29 29.16 3.98
N ALA A 641 25.97 29.12 3.87
CA ALA A 641 25.07 28.72 4.95
C ALA A 641 25.29 27.24 5.35
N LEU A 642 25.36 26.36 4.35
CA LEU A 642 25.69 24.94 4.55
C LEU A 642 27.04 24.77 5.25
N TRP A 643 28.12 25.39 4.74
CA TRP A 643 29.45 25.27 5.35
C TRP A 643 29.44 25.71 6.82
N MET A 644 28.80 26.84 7.15
CA MET A 644 28.68 27.30 8.54
C MET A 644 27.88 26.32 9.40
N ARG A 645 26.80 25.74 8.87
CA ARG A 645 25.96 24.74 9.56
C ARG A 645 26.70 23.44 9.82
N LEU A 646 27.57 22.98 8.91
CA LEU A 646 28.35 21.77 9.11
C LEU A 646 29.56 22.02 10.01
N LYS A 647 30.24 23.16 9.85
CA LYS A 647 31.38 23.55 10.66
C LYS A 647 31.03 23.62 12.15
N SER A 648 29.85 24.12 12.50
CA SER A 648 29.40 24.18 13.91
C SER A 648 29.19 22.82 14.58
N LYS A 649 29.16 21.73 13.79
CA LYS A 649 29.06 20.35 14.29
C LYS A 649 30.42 19.75 14.66
N LEU A 650 31.53 20.33 14.22
CA LEU A 650 32.86 19.89 14.61
C LEU A 650 33.20 20.39 16.02
N PRO A 651 33.85 19.56 16.86
CA PRO A 651 34.37 20.03 18.12
C PRO A 651 35.54 21.01 17.89
N VAL A 652 35.62 22.01 18.76
CA VAL A 652 36.72 23.01 18.75
C VAL A 652 37.95 22.49 19.52
N GLN A 653 37.78 21.41 20.32
CA GLN A 653 38.80 20.84 21.17
C GLN A 653 38.74 19.31 21.16
N HIS A 654 39.91 18.66 21.20
CA HIS A 654 40.11 17.22 21.27
C HIS A 654 41.41 16.91 22.04
N GLY A 655 41.47 15.76 22.72
CA GLY A 655 42.61 15.38 23.57
C GLY A 655 43.87 14.95 22.80
N ASP A 656 43.75 14.68 21.49
CA ASP A 656 44.83 14.26 20.60
C ASP A 656 45.34 15.44 19.75
N ALA A 657 46.65 15.67 19.74
CA ALA A 657 47.28 16.80 19.07
C ALA A 657 47.17 16.76 17.53
N ALA A 658 47.24 15.57 16.93
CA ALA A 658 47.12 15.41 15.48
C ALA A 658 45.67 15.65 15.02
N VAL A 659 44.70 15.15 15.81
CA VAL A 659 43.28 15.44 15.58
C VAL A 659 43.00 16.94 15.76
N MET A 660 43.64 17.60 16.73
CA MET A 660 43.52 19.04 16.92
C MET A 660 44.04 19.88 15.75
N GLU A 661 45.18 19.50 15.18
CA GLU A 661 45.72 20.17 13.99
C GLU A 661 44.77 20.02 12.79
N TYR A 662 44.23 18.81 12.58
CA TYR A 662 43.22 18.56 11.55
C TYR A 662 41.92 19.34 11.77
N LEU A 663 41.41 19.40 13.01
CA LEU A 663 40.23 20.19 13.34
C LEU A 663 40.48 21.69 13.11
N SER A 664 41.68 22.19 13.43
CA SER A 664 42.07 23.57 13.14
C SER A 664 42.01 23.85 11.63
N PHE A 665 42.58 22.96 10.81
CA PHE A 665 42.51 23.06 9.35
C PHE A 665 41.07 23.07 8.81
N CYS A 666 40.19 22.23 9.37
CA CYS A 666 38.77 22.23 9.00
C CYS A 666 38.04 23.52 9.42
N HIS A 667 38.51 24.19 10.47
CA HIS A 667 37.96 25.46 10.96
C HIS A 667 38.54 26.71 10.28
N GLU A 668 39.55 26.57 9.41
CA GLU A 668 40.09 27.71 8.66
C GLU A 668 39.01 28.34 7.76
N GLY A 669 39.12 29.65 7.57
CA GLY A 669 38.19 30.45 6.76
C GLY A 669 38.17 30.04 5.28
N LEU A 670 37.21 30.59 4.54
CA LEU A 670 37.20 30.60 3.08
C LEU A 670 38.26 31.56 2.53
#